data_AF-A0A4S1FQU7-F1
#
_entry.id   AF-A0A4S1FQU7-F1
#
_cell.length_a   1.000
_cell.length_b   1.000
_cell.length_c   1.000
_cell.angle_alpha   90.00
_cell.angle_beta   90.00
_cell.angle_gamma   90.00
#
_symmetry.space_group_name_H-M   'P 1'
#
loop_
_entity.id
_entity.type
_entity.pdbx_description
1 polymer ?
#
loop_
_entity_poly.entity_id
_entity_poly.type
_entity_poly.pdbx_seq_one_letter_code
_entity_poly.pdbx_strand_id
1 'polypeptide(L)'
;MSVGSKAGTTPKGKRQASRKPRNVCIVSEVEFGSTVTADPGSATYALAQHLAATGDTVTLLWVPSPTGSQPDEQEIARLGKWCFDNFLVRLELLPPSPELLRGYDSSDKHSVAVYHYLKQNAFDVVYFALEGGLAHFPTVAKRTGVFPDPPAIVVLAHEPLMWKLQANGRAVERKEQMTVAHMERISAETCDHLVVTGQSLLDWMTKAGWKLPASRHVAAPLVPEEWRSNFHSDHYRPRQRLTTEVVHFSGTEARGGLTLFCDALDRLADSGITDLAVTVVGAFGHVLGEHSGGMIVRRAQQWPFKLKLLPIRDEPDIFRYLRQSHALVAITHAAAQLPMDVVACIDEEIPFVATDVGSVRDMLQPKSADAVLMAPAASAIAAKIATVLENRSIVAAKPMHGREARAKAWSRLHEKFGREPRKAASPRRSRPPLVSIITAHYNRAQLLPQAIASVRRQDYPNIELVVVDDGSTDPDAVRLLAELEPEFEQRGWRIIRQKNGFLGKARNTGICAAKGSLILFLDDDNALFPNAVSTLVAGMQNSGADICTTFAKWLNEPFVPPDTKSGYMLYFPVGGPTDIALITNPYGDANAMFRREVFDKIGYLNEERGFSASDWEFFLRADLAGLEVVTVPEPLYWYRSAPTGMNRNAEWLRNRRPIIEVFRKHKFARTDMFVQLGISSNTASHEKDLNLWNLELRVKDERYLRLSAGSANAPDAMQLLAEIAAREGRADTAISLLAHAGRSDFTLGVVDMLKAAADETVPELHSSLYREHYLSVEPLRLAHVGSHPDADANPLSYVEQSPDQLFLEAKGGNITMALLKGVCPPGAIGASCWVYLDEDLTEPAQFQLAIVDAENQTFGDLAKVLESNGGSGWADVSRAHEAREIQAAVSSPSFARRDLLLAVRTAGSRVLGGFSSIQVRHAVSNGARHPRLNAPQQRQRMRRITNDELKHAALVTNHPSDLPTLLVAGDSGGIFLRPNTHGPVVAALNSAFPAFARSVVATVEIAHEEASPFEFAMALGKPEEKLSWKGDAPTGALAFSGWTRVSRPFELQDLKVSIREIDRKWLTIYLAIRLPRGSKSMPSNAFWRKLLLVWD
;
A
#
# COMPACT_ATOMS: atom_id res chain seq x y z
N MET A 1 16.90 -63.26 2.66
CA MET A 1 18.30 -63.68 2.44
C MET A 1 19.21 -62.69 3.16
N SER A 2 20.17 -63.21 3.92
CA SER A 2 21.19 -62.51 4.74
C SER A 2 22.09 -61.57 3.89
N VAL A 3 22.86 -60.59 4.36
CA VAL A 3 23.83 -60.45 5.48
C VAL A 3 24.08 -58.92 5.59
N GLY A 4 23.95 -58.22 6.73
CA GLY A 4 24.98 -58.00 7.77
C GLY A 4 25.95 -56.83 7.48
N SER A 5 25.93 -55.74 8.28
CA SER A 5 27.17 -54.99 8.61
C SER A 5 27.07 -54.19 9.93
N LYS A 6 27.96 -54.60 10.84
CA LYS A 6 28.65 -53.99 11.99
C LYS A 6 28.10 -52.72 12.67
N ALA A 7 27.85 -52.91 13.97
CA ALA A 7 27.71 -51.91 15.01
C ALA A 7 29.01 -51.09 15.24
N GLY A 8 28.85 -49.76 15.30
CA GLY A 8 29.79 -48.81 15.89
C GLY A 8 29.24 -48.29 17.20
N THR A 9 30.05 -48.38 18.26
CA THR A 9 29.77 -48.03 19.66
C THR A 9 29.37 -46.57 19.87
N THR A 10 28.16 -46.34 20.42
CA THR A 10 27.71 -45.06 20.97
C THR A 10 28.35 -44.82 22.36
N PRO A 11 28.86 -43.61 22.66
CA PRO A 11 29.37 -43.30 23.98
C PRO A 11 28.21 -43.15 24.98
N LYS A 12 28.33 -43.83 26.12
CA LYS A 12 27.41 -43.74 27.28
C LYS A 12 27.39 -42.31 27.85
N GLY A 13 26.43 -41.50 27.41
CA GLY A 13 26.03 -40.27 28.10
C GLY A 13 25.07 -40.59 29.26
N LYS A 14 25.35 -40.01 30.43
CA LYS A 14 24.58 -40.16 31.67
C LYS A 14 23.08 -39.95 31.46
N ARG A 15 22.26 -40.92 31.87
CA ARG A 15 20.80 -40.78 32.03
C ARG A 15 20.50 -39.63 32.99
N GLN A 16 20.09 -38.48 32.47
CA GLN A 16 19.30 -37.51 33.23
C GLN A 16 17.97 -38.19 33.61
N ALA A 17 17.52 -38.00 34.85
CA ALA A 17 16.26 -38.52 35.35
C ALA A 17 15.13 -38.14 34.38
N SER A 18 14.39 -39.13 33.87
CA SER A 18 13.34 -38.94 32.86
C SER A 18 12.20 -38.10 33.44
N ARG A 19 12.16 -36.81 33.09
CA ARG A 19 11.01 -35.94 33.35
C ARG A 19 9.79 -36.55 32.64
N LYS A 20 8.64 -36.62 33.32
CA LYS A 20 7.39 -37.05 32.68
C LYS A 20 7.04 -36.01 31.59
N PRO A 21 6.74 -36.43 30.35
CA PRO A 21 6.34 -35.50 29.29
C PRO A 21 5.06 -34.77 29.70
N ARG A 22 5.03 -33.45 29.52
CA ARG A 22 3.82 -32.63 29.73
C ARG A 22 3.09 -32.45 28.41
N ASN A 23 1.77 -32.28 28.48
CA ASN A 23 0.95 -31.88 27.33
C ASN A 23 0.88 -30.36 27.26
N VAL A 24 1.49 -29.75 26.24
CA VAL A 24 1.62 -28.30 26.10
C VAL A 24 0.86 -27.84 24.86
N CYS A 25 0.07 -26.78 25.01
CA CYS A 25 -0.50 -26.06 23.88
C CYS A 25 0.18 -24.70 23.73
N ILE A 26 0.49 -24.28 22.51
CA ILE A 26 0.93 -22.94 22.18
C ILE A 26 -0.09 -22.35 21.22
N VAL A 27 -0.76 -21.28 21.64
CA VAL A 27 -1.79 -20.58 20.85
C VAL A 27 -1.13 -19.39 20.17
N SER A 28 -1.28 -19.32 18.85
CA SER A 28 -0.66 -18.24 18.08
C SER A 28 -1.41 -17.91 16.80
N GLU A 29 -1.33 -16.64 16.38
CA GLU A 29 -1.85 -16.15 15.10
C GLU A 29 -0.82 -16.28 13.97
N VAL A 30 0.25 -17.10 14.12
CA VAL A 30 1.33 -17.23 13.12
C VAL A 30 0.74 -17.53 11.74
N GLU A 31 0.92 -16.60 10.81
CA GLU A 31 0.71 -16.88 9.39
C GLU A 31 1.96 -17.56 8.85
N PHE A 32 1.90 -18.88 8.63
CA PHE A 32 2.96 -19.61 7.95
C PHE A 32 3.13 -19.06 6.53
N GLY A 33 4.33 -18.58 6.18
CA GLY A 33 4.57 -17.88 4.91
C GLY A 33 4.24 -16.38 4.91
N SER A 34 4.06 -15.77 6.09
CA SER A 34 3.93 -14.32 6.29
C SER A 34 5.05 -13.55 5.58
N THR A 35 4.72 -12.37 5.08
CA THR A 35 5.65 -11.47 4.39
C THR A 35 6.44 -10.56 5.34
N VAL A 36 6.15 -10.63 6.64
CA VAL A 36 6.79 -9.79 7.66
C VAL A 36 7.93 -10.56 8.29
N THR A 37 9.15 -10.20 7.90
CA THR A 37 10.36 -10.83 8.43
C THR A 37 10.41 -10.69 9.96
N ALA A 38 10.52 -11.82 10.65
CA ALA A 38 10.84 -11.87 12.07
C ALA A 38 9.75 -11.30 13.02
N ASP A 39 8.52 -11.80 12.87
CA ASP A 39 7.37 -11.44 13.71
C ASP A 39 7.36 -12.13 15.10
N PRO A 40 6.55 -11.64 16.07
CA PRO A 40 6.33 -12.32 17.34
C PRO A 40 5.81 -13.75 17.22
N GLY A 41 5.04 -14.05 16.16
CA GLY A 41 4.53 -15.39 15.88
C GLY A 41 5.65 -16.42 15.73
N SER A 42 6.73 -16.04 15.06
CA SER A 42 7.93 -16.85 14.83
C SER A 42 8.59 -17.27 16.16
N ALA A 43 8.56 -16.41 17.18
CA ALA A 43 9.10 -16.75 18.49
C ALA A 43 8.25 -17.81 19.23
N THR A 44 6.92 -17.76 19.09
CA THR A 44 6.02 -18.79 19.64
C THR A 44 6.22 -20.13 18.94
N TYR A 45 6.46 -20.11 17.63
CA TYR A 45 6.78 -21.30 16.84
C TYR A 45 8.12 -21.93 17.26
N ALA A 46 9.17 -21.10 17.42
CA ALA A 46 10.46 -21.54 17.90
C ALA A 46 10.41 -22.15 19.31
N LEU A 47 9.56 -21.60 20.18
CA LEU A 47 9.31 -22.18 21.49
C LEU A 47 8.64 -23.55 21.38
N ALA A 48 7.69 -23.73 20.45
CA ALA A 48 7.04 -25.02 20.20
C ALA A 48 8.06 -26.10 19.82
N GLN A 49 8.95 -25.79 18.87
CA GLN A 49 10.04 -26.68 18.44
C GLN A 49 10.95 -27.04 19.61
N HIS A 50 11.36 -26.05 20.40
CA HIS A 50 12.24 -26.27 21.55
C HIS A 50 11.61 -27.18 22.61
N LEU A 51 10.34 -26.94 22.98
CA LEU A 51 9.66 -27.75 23.98
C LEU A 51 9.47 -29.20 23.51
N ALA A 52 9.10 -29.41 22.24
CA ALA A 52 9.00 -30.73 21.64
C ALA A 52 10.36 -31.46 21.63
N ALA A 53 11.44 -30.78 21.25
CA ALA A 53 12.79 -31.32 21.28
C ALA A 53 13.27 -31.70 22.69
N THR A 54 12.78 -31.00 23.72
CA THR A 54 13.07 -31.33 25.14
C THR A 54 12.18 -32.42 25.74
N GLY A 55 11.24 -32.96 24.96
CA GLY A 55 10.47 -34.16 25.29
C GLY A 55 9.02 -33.91 25.74
N ASP A 56 8.46 -32.72 25.60
CA ASP A 56 7.02 -32.48 25.83
C ASP A 56 6.19 -32.85 24.60
N THR A 57 4.92 -33.20 24.81
CA THR A 57 3.95 -33.31 23.72
C THR A 57 3.41 -31.91 23.42
N VAL A 58 3.69 -31.38 22.23
CA VAL A 58 3.37 -29.98 21.88
C VAL A 58 2.32 -29.92 20.78
N THR A 59 1.21 -29.25 21.07
CA THR A 59 0.22 -28.80 20.08
C THR A 59 0.40 -27.30 19.81
N LEU A 60 0.64 -26.94 18.56
CA LEU A 60 0.58 -25.56 18.09
C LEU A 60 -0.82 -25.31 17.53
N LEU A 61 -1.62 -24.52 18.26
CA LEU A 61 -2.96 -24.13 17.86
C LEU A 61 -2.90 -22.83 17.05
N TRP A 62 -3.09 -22.95 15.73
CA TRP A 62 -3.14 -21.83 14.82
C TRP A 62 -4.52 -21.18 14.81
N VAL A 63 -4.55 -19.90 15.16
CA VAL A 63 -5.74 -19.04 15.09
C VAL A 63 -5.60 -18.14 13.85
N PRO A 64 -6.43 -18.30 12.82
CA PRO A 64 -6.38 -17.44 11.63
C PRO A 64 -6.59 -15.97 11.99
N SER A 65 -5.87 -15.06 11.36
CA SER A 65 -6.12 -13.62 11.53
C SER A 65 -7.53 -13.25 11.05
N PRO A 66 -8.29 -12.40 11.77
CA PRO A 66 -9.64 -11.99 11.34
C PRO A 66 -9.67 -11.30 9.97
N THR A 67 -8.54 -10.73 9.56
CA THR A 67 -8.38 -9.98 8.30
C THR A 67 -7.46 -10.68 7.29
N GLY A 68 -6.89 -11.83 7.65
CA GLY A 68 -5.97 -12.59 6.81
C GLY A 68 -6.69 -13.53 5.84
N SER A 69 -5.99 -13.96 4.78
CA SER A 69 -6.47 -15.06 3.93
C SER A 69 -6.41 -16.36 4.72
N GLN A 70 -7.51 -17.12 4.75
CA GLN A 70 -7.47 -18.45 5.37
C GLN A 70 -6.77 -19.44 4.44
N PRO A 71 -5.79 -20.22 4.96
CA PRO A 71 -5.16 -21.30 4.20
C PRO A 71 -6.21 -22.34 3.81
N ASP A 72 -6.00 -23.02 2.69
CA ASP A 72 -6.88 -24.13 2.31
C ASP A 72 -6.59 -25.40 3.14
N GLU A 73 -7.53 -26.36 3.15
CA GLU A 73 -7.38 -27.60 3.92
C GLU A 73 -6.15 -28.42 3.51
N GLN A 74 -5.74 -28.34 2.24
CA GLN A 74 -4.58 -29.09 1.74
C GLN A 74 -3.27 -28.48 2.26
N GLU A 75 -3.20 -27.16 2.30
CA GLU A 75 -2.08 -26.39 2.84
C GLU A 75 -1.90 -26.68 4.33
N ILE A 76 -2.97 -26.63 5.12
CA ILE A 76 -2.94 -26.97 6.55
C ILE A 76 -2.46 -28.42 6.74
N ALA A 77 -2.96 -29.37 5.96
CA ALA A 77 -2.55 -30.77 6.06
C ALA A 77 -1.06 -30.96 5.71
N ARG A 78 -0.56 -30.26 4.68
CA ARG A 78 0.87 -30.28 4.30
C ARG A 78 1.74 -29.68 5.40
N LEU A 79 1.40 -28.50 5.89
CA LEU A 79 2.12 -27.82 6.98
C LEU A 79 2.11 -28.65 8.26
N GLY A 80 0.97 -29.23 8.61
CA GLY A 80 0.84 -30.05 9.81
C GLY A 80 1.65 -31.34 9.74
N LYS A 81 1.65 -32.02 8.58
CA LYS A 81 2.54 -33.17 8.36
C LYS A 81 4.00 -32.76 8.47
N TRP A 82 4.39 -31.66 7.81
CA TRP A 82 5.76 -31.19 7.82
C TRP A 82 6.24 -30.79 9.23
N CYS A 83 5.42 -30.07 10.01
CA CYS A 83 5.74 -29.70 11.40
C CYS A 83 5.96 -30.93 12.27
N PHE A 84 5.12 -31.96 12.10
CA PHE A 84 5.24 -33.19 12.88
C PHE A 84 6.46 -34.00 12.48
N ASP A 85 6.68 -34.21 11.17
CA ASP A 85 7.78 -35.03 10.64
C ASP A 85 9.16 -34.43 10.98
N ASN A 86 9.28 -33.10 11.03
CA ASN A 86 10.57 -32.42 11.28
C ASN A 86 10.79 -32.02 12.74
N PHE A 87 9.75 -31.68 13.49
CA PHE A 87 9.89 -31.07 14.83
C PHE A 87 9.05 -31.75 15.91
N LEU A 88 8.29 -32.80 15.60
CA LEU A 88 7.36 -33.45 16.52
C LEU A 88 6.31 -32.49 17.11
N VAL A 89 6.02 -31.39 16.40
CA VAL A 89 4.99 -30.41 16.77
C VAL A 89 3.71 -30.75 16.03
N ARG A 90 2.61 -30.92 16.77
CA ARG A 90 1.28 -31.13 16.18
C ARG A 90 0.66 -29.77 15.86
N LEU A 91 0.51 -29.44 14.58
CA LEU A 91 -0.22 -28.25 14.14
C LEU A 91 -1.72 -28.55 14.09
N GLU A 92 -2.54 -27.69 14.70
CA GLU A 92 -3.99 -27.74 14.61
C GLU A 92 -4.53 -26.36 14.24
N LEU A 93 -5.45 -26.29 13.27
CA LEU A 93 -6.24 -25.09 13.03
C LEU A 93 -7.33 -25.00 14.10
N LEU A 94 -7.59 -23.80 14.64
CA LEU A 94 -8.72 -23.56 15.53
C LEU A 94 -10.04 -24.01 14.87
N PRO A 95 -10.71 -25.06 15.39
CA PRO A 95 -11.95 -25.55 14.79
C PRO A 95 -13.08 -24.54 15.01
N PRO A 96 -14.10 -24.48 14.12
CA PRO A 96 -15.27 -23.63 14.32
C PRO A 96 -16.00 -23.98 15.63
N SER A 97 -16.34 -22.97 16.43
CA SER A 97 -17.13 -23.17 17.64
C SER A 97 -18.62 -23.27 17.28
N PRO A 98 -19.31 -24.39 17.62
CA PRO A 98 -20.71 -24.60 17.25
C PRO A 98 -21.69 -23.64 17.94
N GLU A 99 -21.23 -22.95 19.00
CA GLU A 99 -22.07 -22.03 19.78
C GLU A 99 -22.01 -20.57 19.29
N LEU A 100 -21.16 -20.24 18.31
CA LEU A 100 -21.00 -18.88 17.77
C LEU A 100 -21.84 -18.69 16.50
N LEU A 101 -22.66 -17.63 16.44
CA LEU A 101 -23.35 -17.27 15.19
C LEU A 101 -22.41 -16.44 14.30
N ARG A 102 -21.99 -17.02 13.17
CA ARG A 102 -21.11 -16.42 12.15
C ARG A 102 -19.65 -16.21 12.58
N GLY A 103 -18.82 -17.18 12.21
CA GLY A 103 -17.40 -17.00 11.88
C GLY A 103 -16.47 -16.36 12.92
N TYR A 104 -15.26 -16.11 12.44
CA TYR A 104 -14.06 -15.71 13.17
C TYR A 104 -13.59 -14.33 12.71
N ASP A 105 -14.48 -13.34 12.84
CA ASP A 105 -14.30 -11.98 12.29
C ASP A 105 -13.76 -10.95 13.31
N SER A 106 -13.55 -11.35 14.57
CA SER A 106 -13.02 -10.47 15.61
C SER A 106 -12.24 -11.22 16.70
N SER A 107 -11.27 -10.55 17.32
CA SER A 107 -10.36 -11.16 18.31
C SER A 107 -11.06 -11.63 19.59
N ASP A 108 -12.14 -10.98 20.02
CA ASP A 108 -12.97 -11.43 21.14
C ASP A 108 -13.61 -12.79 20.84
N LYS A 109 -14.14 -12.99 19.63
CA LYS A 109 -14.67 -14.29 19.19
C LYS A 109 -13.59 -15.36 19.09
N HIS A 110 -12.38 -15.01 18.63
CA HIS A 110 -11.23 -15.94 18.66
C HIS A 110 -10.91 -16.38 20.07
N SER A 111 -10.83 -15.44 21.02
CA SER A 111 -10.56 -15.77 22.42
C SER A 111 -11.63 -16.69 23.02
N VAL A 112 -12.92 -16.50 22.69
CA VAL A 112 -14.00 -17.41 23.11
C VAL A 112 -13.84 -18.80 22.49
N ALA A 113 -13.54 -18.88 21.20
CA ALA A 113 -13.38 -20.18 20.54
C ALA A 113 -12.14 -20.94 21.02
N VAL A 114 -11.04 -20.23 21.31
CA VAL A 114 -9.87 -20.82 21.96
C VAL A 114 -10.26 -21.34 23.34
N TYR A 115 -11.03 -20.58 24.13
CA TYR A 115 -11.54 -21.07 25.41
C TYR A 115 -12.36 -22.36 25.25
N HIS A 116 -13.28 -22.43 24.29
CA HIS A 116 -14.06 -23.64 24.01
C HIS A 116 -13.17 -24.83 23.61
N TYR A 117 -12.18 -24.61 22.76
CA TYR A 117 -11.21 -25.64 22.38
C TYR A 117 -10.46 -26.18 23.62
N LEU A 118 -10.00 -25.29 24.50
CA LEU A 118 -9.28 -25.69 25.71
C LEU A 118 -10.16 -26.37 26.77
N LYS A 119 -11.49 -26.14 26.78
CA LYS A 119 -12.42 -26.93 27.62
C LYS A 119 -12.54 -28.38 27.17
N GLN A 120 -12.32 -28.65 25.88
CA GLN A 120 -12.49 -29.97 25.28
C GLN A 120 -11.17 -30.76 25.23
N ASN A 121 -10.03 -30.08 25.42
CA ASN A 121 -8.70 -30.64 25.32
C ASN A 121 -7.88 -30.35 26.57
N ALA A 122 -7.43 -31.40 27.27
CA ALA A 122 -6.71 -31.25 28.51
C ALA A 122 -5.21 -30.98 28.27
N PHE A 123 -4.72 -29.83 28.74
CA PHE A 123 -3.31 -29.46 28.70
C PHE A 123 -2.76 -29.23 30.11
N ASP A 124 -1.46 -29.40 30.29
CA ASP A 124 -0.75 -29.07 31.54
C ASP A 124 -0.37 -27.59 31.57
N VAL A 125 0.11 -27.07 30.44
CA VAL A 125 0.55 -25.68 30.25
C VAL A 125 0.04 -25.19 28.90
N VAL A 126 -0.47 -23.96 28.86
CA VAL A 126 -0.86 -23.28 27.63
C VAL A 126 -0.12 -21.96 27.54
N TYR A 127 0.58 -21.76 26.43
CA TYR A 127 1.22 -20.50 26.08
C TYR A 127 0.34 -19.70 25.13
N PHE A 128 0.27 -18.39 25.36
CA PHE A 128 -0.38 -17.45 24.46
C PHE A 128 0.59 -16.35 24.07
N ALA A 129 0.62 -15.95 22.81
CA ALA A 129 1.05 -14.60 22.48
C ALA A 129 0.11 -13.60 23.17
N LEU A 130 0.67 -12.54 23.75
CA LEU A 130 -0.12 -11.46 24.33
C LEU A 130 -0.89 -10.74 23.23
N GLU A 131 -0.20 -10.50 22.11
CA GLU A 131 -0.69 -9.77 20.94
C GLU A 131 -2.01 -10.37 20.43
N GLY A 132 -2.98 -9.48 20.16
CA GLY A 132 -4.31 -9.91 19.73
C GLY A 132 -5.25 -10.33 20.87
N GLY A 133 -4.73 -10.50 22.10
CA GLY A 133 -5.56 -10.69 23.29
C GLY A 133 -6.24 -12.06 23.41
N LEU A 134 -5.75 -13.09 22.72
CA LEU A 134 -6.39 -14.42 22.67
C LEU A 134 -6.55 -15.09 24.05
N ALA A 135 -5.67 -14.77 25.01
CA ALA A 135 -5.72 -15.29 26.38
C ALA A 135 -6.82 -14.67 27.26
N HIS A 136 -7.56 -13.66 26.77
CA HIS A 136 -8.50 -12.90 27.58
C HIS A 136 -9.58 -13.78 28.23
N PHE A 137 -10.43 -14.45 27.46
CA PHE A 137 -11.48 -15.30 28.04
C PHE A 137 -10.95 -16.54 28.76
N PRO A 138 -9.88 -17.24 28.31
CA PRO A 138 -9.25 -18.30 29.10
C PRO A 138 -8.79 -17.86 30.49
N THR A 139 -8.11 -16.72 30.61
CA THR A 139 -7.64 -16.21 31.91
C THR A 139 -8.81 -15.73 32.78
N VAL A 140 -9.79 -15.06 32.19
CA VAL A 140 -11.01 -14.62 32.90
C VAL A 140 -11.85 -15.82 33.36
N ALA A 141 -11.94 -16.88 32.56
CA ALA A 141 -12.62 -18.13 32.94
C ALA A 141 -11.95 -18.80 34.15
N LYS A 142 -10.61 -18.81 34.16
CA LYS A 142 -9.83 -19.32 35.29
C LYS A 142 -10.03 -18.46 36.54
N ARG A 143 -9.98 -17.13 36.39
CA ARG A 143 -10.19 -16.16 37.48
C ARG A 143 -11.58 -16.23 38.10
N THR A 144 -12.61 -16.45 37.29
CA THR A 144 -14.00 -16.59 37.76
C THR A 144 -14.31 -18.01 38.25
N GLY A 145 -13.45 -18.98 37.96
CA GLY A 145 -13.55 -20.38 38.41
C GLY A 145 -14.50 -21.24 37.59
N VAL A 146 -14.86 -20.80 36.37
CA VAL A 146 -15.72 -21.56 35.45
C VAL A 146 -14.94 -22.47 34.50
N PHE A 147 -13.62 -22.27 34.39
CA PHE A 147 -12.75 -23.15 33.60
C PHE A 147 -12.52 -24.47 34.36
N PRO A 148 -13.07 -25.62 33.91
CA PRO A 148 -12.81 -26.90 34.54
C PRO A 148 -11.35 -27.34 34.32
N ASP A 149 -10.68 -27.79 35.40
CA ASP A 149 -9.28 -28.27 35.38
C ASP A 149 -8.32 -27.38 34.56
N PRO A 150 -8.21 -26.08 34.91
CA PRO A 150 -7.53 -25.13 34.04
C PRO A 150 -6.02 -25.42 33.97
N PRO A 151 -5.40 -25.32 32.79
CA PRO A 151 -3.94 -25.44 32.65
C PRO A 151 -3.23 -24.26 33.35
N ALA A 152 -1.91 -24.36 33.47
CA ALA A 152 -1.09 -23.16 33.72
C ALA A 152 -1.10 -22.28 32.46
N ILE A 153 -1.57 -21.05 32.58
CA ILE A 153 -1.66 -20.07 31.49
C ILE A 153 -0.44 -19.16 31.56
N VAL A 154 0.39 -19.26 30.52
CA VAL A 154 1.58 -18.43 30.32
C VAL A 154 1.32 -17.46 29.19
N VAL A 155 1.50 -16.17 29.43
CA VAL A 155 1.33 -15.12 28.41
C VAL A 155 2.71 -14.58 28.04
N LEU A 156 3.01 -14.59 26.75
CA LEU A 156 4.27 -14.17 26.14
C LEU A 156 4.06 -12.80 25.47
N ALA A 157 4.67 -11.76 26.01
CA ALA A 157 4.55 -10.39 25.53
C ALA A 157 5.79 -9.98 24.74
N HIS A 158 5.58 -9.58 23.49
CA HIS A 158 6.63 -9.11 22.58
C HIS A 158 6.49 -7.60 22.33
N GLU A 159 5.34 -7.20 21.80
CA GLU A 159 5.05 -5.86 21.29
C GLU A 159 3.54 -5.58 21.35
N PRO A 160 2.97 -5.32 22.56
CA PRO A 160 1.54 -5.06 22.73
C PRO A 160 1.03 -3.96 21.79
N LEU A 161 -0.23 -4.05 21.33
CA LEU A 161 -0.82 -3.17 20.33
C LEU A 161 -0.63 -1.69 20.64
N MET A 162 -0.88 -1.27 21.88
CA MET A 162 -0.73 0.14 22.27
C MET A 162 0.73 0.61 22.20
N TRP A 163 1.69 -0.23 22.57
CA TRP A 163 3.11 0.08 22.41
C TRP A 163 3.46 0.14 20.92
N LYS A 164 3.00 -0.82 20.12
CA LYS A 164 3.24 -0.90 18.67
C LYS A 164 2.69 0.32 17.91
N LEU A 165 1.50 0.80 18.25
CA LEU A 165 0.91 2.02 17.69
C LEU A 165 1.77 3.25 18.02
N GLN A 166 2.14 3.42 19.31
CA GLN A 166 3.00 4.52 19.75
C GLN A 166 4.36 4.52 19.05
N ALA A 167 5.00 3.35 18.94
CA ALA A 167 6.30 3.18 18.28
C ALA A 167 6.25 3.54 16.79
N ASN A 168 5.10 3.37 16.14
CA ASN A 168 4.88 3.75 14.75
C ASN A 168 4.36 5.18 14.56
N GLY A 169 4.17 5.95 15.63
CA GLY A 169 3.55 7.27 15.57
C GLY A 169 2.08 7.23 15.12
N ARG A 170 1.41 6.09 15.28
CA ARG A 170 0.01 5.89 14.88
C ARG A 170 -0.94 5.99 16.07
N ALA A 171 -2.14 6.47 15.79
CA ALA A 171 -3.26 6.47 16.72
C ALA A 171 -4.08 5.17 16.56
N VAL A 172 -4.90 4.85 17.56
CA VAL A 172 -6.00 3.88 17.40
C VAL A 172 -6.91 4.35 16.25
N GLU A 173 -7.19 3.47 15.29
CA GLU A 173 -7.92 3.79 14.06
C GLU A 173 -9.33 3.18 14.00
N ARG A 174 -9.57 2.14 14.78
CA ARG A 174 -10.82 1.37 14.77
C ARG A 174 -11.19 0.92 16.17
N LYS A 175 -12.49 0.75 16.44
CA LYS A 175 -12.99 0.33 17.77
C LYS A 175 -12.44 -1.04 18.19
N GLU A 176 -12.19 -1.94 17.23
CA GLU A 176 -11.68 -3.29 17.48
C GLU A 176 -10.29 -3.24 18.12
N GLN A 177 -9.45 -2.26 17.74
CA GLN A 177 -8.14 -2.05 18.36
C GLN A 177 -8.27 -1.62 19.83
N MET A 178 -9.32 -0.88 20.20
CA MET A 178 -9.60 -0.53 21.60
C MET A 178 -9.95 -1.79 22.41
N THR A 179 -10.76 -2.68 21.82
CA THR A 179 -11.09 -3.98 22.43
C THR A 179 -9.83 -4.82 22.62
N VAL A 180 -9.00 -4.96 21.59
CA VAL A 180 -7.74 -5.73 21.65
C VAL A 180 -6.80 -5.16 22.70
N ALA A 181 -6.59 -3.83 22.72
CA ALA A 181 -5.72 -3.18 23.71
C ALA A 181 -6.14 -3.50 25.16
N HIS A 182 -7.46 -3.53 25.44
CA HIS A 182 -7.96 -3.94 26.75
C HIS A 182 -7.79 -5.44 27.00
N MET A 183 -8.11 -6.28 26.01
CA MET A 183 -7.95 -7.73 26.12
C MET A 183 -6.49 -8.12 26.39
N GLU A 184 -5.51 -7.49 25.73
CA GLU A 184 -4.08 -7.64 25.98
C GLU A 184 -3.75 -7.27 27.43
N ARG A 185 -4.11 -6.06 27.87
CA ARG A 185 -3.85 -5.63 29.25
C ARG A 185 -4.42 -6.62 30.27
N ILE A 186 -5.70 -6.98 30.15
CA ILE A 186 -6.33 -7.92 31.07
C ILE A 186 -5.62 -9.27 31.04
N SER A 187 -5.31 -9.81 29.86
CA SER A 187 -4.57 -11.07 29.71
C SER A 187 -3.23 -11.06 30.45
N ALA A 188 -2.50 -9.95 30.38
CA ALA A 188 -1.23 -9.79 31.09
C ALA A 188 -1.40 -9.62 32.61
N GLU A 189 -2.51 -9.04 33.07
CA GLU A 189 -2.81 -8.83 34.50
C GLU A 189 -3.38 -10.09 35.17
N THR A 190 -4.09 -10.96 34.42
CA THR A 190 -4.82 -12.12 34.97
C THR A 190 -4.21 -13.48 34.66
N CYS A 191 -3.08 -13.56 33.94
CA CYS A 191 -2.38 -14.82 33.70
C CYS A 191 -1.66 -15.35 34.94
N ASP A 192 -1.32 -16.65 34.94
CA ASP A 192 -0.53 -17.24 36.04
C ASP A 192 0.94 -16.82 35.94
N HIS A 193 1.46 -16.77 34.72
CA HIS A 193 2.84 -16.42 34.43
C HIS A 193 2.92 -15.46 33.25
N LEU A 194 3.53 -14.30 33.46
CA LEU A 194 3.86 -13.35 32.39
C LEU A 194 5.32 -13.54 31.99
N VAL A 195 5.61 -13.65 30.71
CA VAL A 195 6.97 -13.61 30.17
C VAL A 195 7.05 -12.46 29.17
N VAL A 196 8.01 -11.57 29.35
CA VAL A 196 8.28 -10.45 28.43
C VAL A 196 9.62 -10.69 27.74
N THR A 197 9.75 -10.24 26.49
CA THR A 197 10.98 -10.42 25.70
C THR A 197 12.19 -9.66 26.21
N GLY A 198 11.98 -8.54 26.92
CA GLY A 198 13.05 -7.65 27.39
C GLY A 198 12.63 -6.78 28.56
N GLN A 199 13.61 -6.22 29.28
CA GLN A 199 13.37 -5.38 30.45
C GLN A 199 12.67 -4.06 30.06
N SER A 200 12.99 -3.50 28.89
CA SER A 200 12.35 -2.27 28.39
C SER A 200 10.84 -2.40 28.22
N LEU A 201 10.34 -3.57 27.82
CA LEU A 201 8.90 -3.82 27.70
C LEU A 201 8.26 -3.91 29.08
N LEU A 202 8.91 -4.58 30.03
CA LEU A 202 8.43 -4.68 31.41
C LEU A 202 8.27 -3.30 32.05
N ASP A 203 9.26 -2.45 31.85
CA ASP A 203 9.29 -1.08 32.37
C ASP A 203 8.19 -0.25 31.71
N TRP A 204 7.96 -0.40 30.39
CA TRP A 204 6.86 0.25 29.69
C TRP A 204 5.50 -0.17 30.23
N MET A 205 5.25 -1.49 30.41
CA MET A 205 3.99 -1.99 30.96
C MET A 205 3.75 -1.48 32.38
N THR A 206 4.80 -1.45 33.20
CA THR A 206 4.76 -0.91 34.57
C THR A 206 4.45 0.58 34.56
N LYS A 207 5.12 1.36 33.69
CA LYS A 207 4.88 2.80 33.51
C LYS A 207 3.48 3.11 32.98
N ALA A 208 2.93 2.22 32.14
CA ALA A 208 1.55 2.29 31.66
C ALA A 208 0.51 1.94 32.75
N GLY A 209 0.96 1.57 33.96
CA GLY A 209 0.09 1.30 35.11
C GLY A 209 -0.57 -0.07 35.11
N TRP A 210 -0.03 -1.04 34.37
CA TRP A 210 -0.57 -2.40 34.33
C TRP A 210 -0.32 -3.14 35.64
N LYS A 211 -1.33 -3.84 36.15
CA LYS A 211 -1.28 -4.63 37.39
C LYS A 211 -0.66 -6.02 37.14
N LEU A 212 0.63 -6.05 36.83
CA LEU A 212 1.33 -7.28 36.42
C LEU A 212 1.40 -8.33 37.55
N PRO A 213 1.28 -9.63 37.24
CA PRO A 213 1.32 -10.71 38.22
C PRO A 213 2.67 -10.79 38.94
N ALA A 214 2.68 -11.43 40.11
CA ALA A 214 3.90 -11.65 40.89
C ALA A 214 4.89 -12.56 40.13
N SER A 215 4.38 -13.59 39.44
CA SER A 215 5.19 -14.43 38.57
C SER A 215 5.35 -13.79 37.19
N ARG A 216 6.31 -12.88 37.07
CA ARG A 216 6.73 -12.28 35.80
C ARG A 216 8.21 -12.53 35.54
N HIS A 217 8.56 -12.81 34.29
CA HIS A 217 9.92 -13.20 33.89
C HIS A 217 10.34 -12.44 32.63
N VAL A 218 11.62 -12.13 32.52
CA VAL A 218 12.22 -11.61 31.29
C VAL A 218 12.94 -12.79 30.61
N ALA A 219 12.58 -13.07 29.37
CA ALA A 219 13.23 -14.12 28.58
C ALA A 219 13.31 -13.71 27.11
N ALA A 220 14.54 -13.63 26.60
CA ALA A 220 14.76 -13.36 25.19
C ALA A 220 14.17 -14.50 24.33
N PRO A 221 13.53 -14.16 23.20
CA PRO A 221 12.86 -15.14 22.34
C PRO A 221 13.84 -16.12 21.70
N LEU A 222 13.30 -17.26 21.27
CA LEU A 222 14.02 -18.26 20.49
C LEU A 222 13.78 -18.04 18.99
N VAL A 223 14.72 -18.49 18.17
CA VAL A 223 14.65 -18.40 16.70
C VAL A 223 14.26 -19.76 16.10
N PRO A 224 13.37 -19.80 15.09
CA PRO A 224 12.96 -21.03 14.42
C PRO A 224 14.14 -21.86 13.91
N GLU A 225 13.95 -23.17 13.82
CA GLU A 225 14.98 -24.11 13.40
C GLU A 225 15.35 -24.05 11.93
N GLU A 226 14.40 -23.66 11.08
CA GLU A 226 14.53 -23.59 9.63
C GLU A 226 15.43 -22.44 9.18
N TRP A 227 15.55 -21.40 10.00
CA TRP A 227 16.40 -20.25 9.69
C TRP A 227 17.90 -20.60 9.79
N ARG A 228 18.23 -21.78 10.35
CA ARG A 228 19.58 -22.22 10.69
C ARG A 228 20.32 -22.86 9.52
N SER A 229 21.65 -22.80 9.56
CA SER A 229 22.51 -23.38 8.52
C SER A 229 22.44 -24.89 8.35
N ASN A 230 22.12 -25.65 9.41
CA ASN A 230 22.26 -27.11 9.39
C ASN A 230 21.08 -27.84 8.74
N PHE A 231 20.00 -27.12 8.39
CA PHE A 231 18.82 -27.72 7.75
C PHE A 231 19.05 -28.03 6.26
N HIS A 232 20.09 -27.45 5.64
CA HIS A 232 20.60 -27.80 4.32
C HIS A 232 22.13 -27.84 4.33
N SER A 233 22.73 -28.98 3.95
CA SER A 233 24.18 -29.15 3.83
C SER A 233 24.74 -28.32 2.67
N ASP A 234 24.95 -27.03 2.87
CA ASP A 234 25.55 -26.15 1.86
C ASP A 234 27.09 -26.18 1.98
N HIS A 235 27.72 -27.04 1.18
CA HIS A 235 29.15 -26.93 0.87
C HIS A 235 29.38 -25.83 -0.16
N TYR A 236 29.46 -24.57 0.27
CA TYR A 236 29.80 -23.45 -0.62
C TYR A 236 31.17 -22.84 -0.31
N ARG A 237 31.94 -22.54 -1.36
CA ARG A 237 33.24 -21.83 -1.29
C ARG A 237 33.02 -20.33 -1.50
N PRO A 238 33.55 -19.45 -0.63
CA PRO A 238 33.39 -18.00 -0.78
C PRO A 238 33.94 -17.51 -2.12
N ARG A 239 33.16 -16.70 -2.85
CA ARG A 239 33.71 -15.84 -3.91
C ARG A 239 34.16 -14.54 -3.26
N GLN A 240 35.46 -14.20 -3.38
CA GLN A 240 35.95 -12.86 -3.03
C GLN A 240 35.17 -11.82 -3.87
N ARG A 241 34.38 -10.98 -3.22
CA ARG A 241 33.76 -9.80 -3.85
C ARG A 241 34.67 -8.59 -3.65
N LEU A 242 34.79 -7.77 -4.70
CA LEU A 242 35.62 -6.56 -4.72
C LEU A 242 34.95 -5.37 -3.99
N THR A 243 33.61 -5.32 -3.96
CA THR A 243 32.78 -4.24 -3.38
C THR A 243 32.16 -4.66 -2.04
N THR A 244 32.12 -3.78 -1.04
CA THR A 244 31.46 -4.06 0.25
C THR A 244 29.94 -3.98 0.10
N GLU A 245 29.20 -4.97 0.62
CA GLU A 245 27.73 -5.01 0.56
C GLU A 245 27.13 -4.70 1.95
N VAL A 246 26.14 -3.81 1.98
CA VAL A 246 25.30 -3.54 3.15
C VAL A 246 23.88 -4.01 2.83
N VAL A 247 23.31 -4.85 3.69
CA VAL A 247 21.95 -5.37 3.55
C VAL A 247 21.04 -4.75 4.59
N HIS A 248 19.82 -4.40 4.21
CA HIS A 248 18.76 -3.93 5.11
C HIS A 248 17.48 -4.73 4.86
N PHE A 249 16.74 -5.07 5.92
CA PHE A 249 15.46 -5.78 5.79
C PHE A 249 14.37 -4.81 5.33
N SER A 250 13.64 -5.17 4.29
CA SER A 250 12.46 -4.41 3.91
C SER A 250 11.45 -4.44 5.06
N GLY A 251 10.82 -3.30 5.30
CA GLY A 251 9.83 -3.14 6.34
C GLY A 251 8.75 -2.18 5.86
N THR A 252 7.52 -2.43 6.31
CA THR A 252 6.35 -1.61 5.98
C THR A 252 6.01 -0.61 7.07
N GLU A 253 6.55 -0.83 8.26
CA GLU A 253 6.28 -0.06 9.47
C GLU A 253 7.33 1.04 9.64
N ALA A 254 6.89 2.25 10.00
CA ALA A 254 7.78 3.40 10.21
C ALA A 254 8.85 3.10 11.28
N ARG A 255 8.48 2.36 12.34
CA ARG A 255 9.41 1.96 13.39
C ARG A 255 10.54 1.03 12.92
N GLY A 256 10.33 0.30 11.81
CA GLY A 256 11.35 -0.57 11.20
C GLY A 256 12.52 0.23 10.61
N GLY A 257 12.36 1.55 10.45
CA GLY A 257 13.46 2.46 10.17
C GLY A 257 13.99 2.38 8.74
N LEU A 258 13.20 1.89 7.78
CA LEU A 258 13.57 1.90 6.36
C LEU A 258 13.81 3.33 5.84
N THR A 259 12.94 4.28 6.21
CA THR A 259 13.13 5.70 5.86
C THR A 259 14.39 6.26 6.51
N LEU A 260 14.64 5.91 7.77
CA LEU A 260 15.84 6.29 8.52
C LEU A 260 17.13 5.73 7.89
N PHE A 261 17.07 4.50 7.37
CA PHE A 261 18.16 3.90 6.60
C PHE A 261 18.40 4.66 5.29
N CYS A 262 17.35 4.96 4.53
CA CYS A 262 17.47 5.78 3.33
C CYS A 262 18.03 7.18 3.61
N ASP A 263 17.67 7.82 4.74
CA ASP A 263 18.25 9.10 5.17
C ASP A 263 19.75 8.97 5.46
N ALA A 264 20.19 7.84 6.00
CA ALA A 264 21.61 7.56 6.21
C ALA A 264 22.34 7.34 4.87
N LEU A 265 21.72 6.66 3.91
CA LEU A 265 22.27 6.45 2.57
C LEU A 265 22.42 7.75 1.78
N ASP A 266 21.45 8.67 1.87
CA ASP A 266 21.58 10.02 1.28
C ASP A 266 22.83 10.73 1.81
N ARG A 267 23.05 10.68 3.13
CA ARG A 267 24.25 11.28 3.75
C ARG A 267 25.54 10.58 3.33
N LEU A 268 25.51 9.26 3.14
CA LEU A 268 26.67 8.52 2.64
C LEU A 268 26.97 8.89 1.19
N ALA A 269 25.95 9.09 0.35
CA ALA A 269 26.12 9.55 -1.02
C ALA A 269 26.82 10.92 -1.05
N ASP A 270 26.43 11.84 -0.18
CA ASP A 270 27.06 13.16 -0.04
C ASP A 270 28.51 13.10 0.46
N SER A 271 28.90 12.01 1.14
CA SER A 271 30.27 11.82 1.67
C SER A 271 31.30 11.37 0.62
N GLY A 272 30.86 11.04 -0.60
CA GLY A 272 31.75 10.65 -1.70
C GLY A 272 32.15 9.18 -1.71
N ILE A 273 31.55 8.33 -0.88
CA ILE A 273 31.69 6.87 -0.98
C ILE A 273 31.06 6.43 -2.31
N THR A 274 31.71 5.54 -3.05
CA THR A 274 31.20 5.01 -4.33
C THR A 274 31.29 3.48 -4.44
N ASP A 275 32.25 2.86 -3.75
CA ASP A 275 32.47 1.41 -3.72
C ASP A 275 31.60 0.69 -2.67
N LEU A 276 30.27 0.84 -2.81
CA LEU A 276 29.27 0.25 -1.93
C LEU A 276 28.13 -0.37 -2.75
N ALA A 277 27.71 -1.58 -2.36
CA ALA A 277 26.47 -2.18 -2.79
C ALA A 277 25.45 -2.15 -1.65
N VAL A 278 24.25 -1.65 -1.92
CA VAL A 278 23.13 -1.61 -0.99
C VAL A 278 22.10 -2.62 -1.46
N THR A 279 21.75 -3.57 -0.60
CA THR A 279 20.70 -4.55 -0.86
C THR A 279 19.56 -4.37 0.13
N VAL A 280 18.34 -4.25 -0.37
CA VAL A 280 17.13 -4.30 0.47
C VAL A 280 16.40 -5.60 0.19
N VAL A 281 16.20 -6.41 1.24
CA VAL A 281 15.69 -7.78 1.15
C VAL A 281 14.42 -7.97 1.98
N GLY A 282 13.42 -8.63 1.41
CA GLY A 282 12.14 -8.92 2.07
C GLY A 282 10.95 -8.47 1.22
N ALA A 283 9.73 -8.62 1.73
CA ALA A 283 8.54 -8.11 1.07
C ALA A 283 8.39 -6.58 1.19
N PHE A 284 7.90 -5.95 0.13
CA PHE A 284 7.61 -4.52 0.11
C PHE A 284 6.21 -4.22 0.65
N GLY A 285 5.98 -3.01 1.13
CA GLY A 285 4.66 -2.51 1.47
C GLY A 285 4.52 -1.04 1.14
N HIS A 286 3.66 -0.35 1.89
CA HIS A 286 3.47 1.08 1.78
C HIS A 286 4.01 1.79 3.01
N VAL A 287 4.84 2.80 2.80
CA VAL A 287 5.35 3.68 3.86
C VAL A 287 4.85 5.08 3.54
N LEU A 288 4.06 5.65 4.46
CA LEU A 288 3.43 6.97 4.28
C LEU A 288 2.59 7.08 2.99
N GLY A 289 1.99 5.98 2.52
CA GLY A 289 1.17 5.95 1.31
C GLY A 289 1.93 5.71 0.00
N GLU A 290 3.26 5.77 0.00
CA GLU A 290 4.11 5.44 -1.16
C GLU A 290 4.55 3.96 -1.10
N HIS A 291 4.65 3.30 -2.26
CA HIS A 291 5.25 1.97 -2.35
C HIS A 291 6.72 2.00 -1.90
N SER A 292 7.06 1.27 -0.83
CA SER A 292 8.39 1.26 -0.20
C SER A 292 9.54 0.98 -1.17
N GLY A 293 9.39 0.00 -2.08
CA GLY A 293 10.38 -0.27 -3.14
C GLY A 293 10.55 0.90 -4.11
N GLY A 294 9.44 1.58 -4.45
CA GLY A 294 9.45 2.75 -5.33
C GLY A 294 10.15 3.93 -4.66
N MET A 295 9.84 4.19 -3.39
CA MET A 295 10.52 5.19 -2.57
C MET A 295 12.05 4.98 -2.56
N ILE A 296 12.51 3.74 -2.41
CA ILE A 296 13.95 3.42 -2.42
C ILE A 296 14.55 3.73 -3.80
N VAL A 297 13.95 3.26 -4.90
CA VAL A 297 14.44 3.51 -6.27
C VAL A 297 14.51 5.00 -6.56
N ARG A 298 13.48 5.75 -6.19
CA ARG A 298 13.40 7.21 -6.35
C ARG A 298 14.53 7.92 -5.61
N ARG A 299 14.75 7.57 -4.33
CA ARG A 299 15.87 8.13 -3.55
C ARG A 299 17.22 7.70 -4.10
N ALA A 300 17.30 6.50 -4.66
CA ALA A 300 18.52 6.00 -5.25
C ALA A 300 18.96 6.75 -6.51
N GLN A 301 18.13 7.59 -7.14
CA GLN A 301 18.56 8.43 -8.28
C GLN A 301 19.86 9.21 -8.00
N GLN A 302 20.04 9.69 -6.77
CA GLN A 302 21.23 10.46 -6.35
C GLN A 302 22.36 9.61 -5.74
N TRP A 303 22.13 8.31 -5.52
CA TRP A 303 23.12 7.46 -4.86
C TRP A 303 24.20 7.00 -5.86
N PRO A 304 25.50 7.17 -5.55
CA PRO A 304 26.58 6.65 -6.40
C PRO A 304 26.77 5.13 -6.25
N PHE A 305 26.02 4.49 -5.35
CA PHE A 305 26.13 3.07 -4.98
C PHE A 305 25.38 2.16 -5.95
N LYS A 306 25.70 0.86 -5.93
CA LYS A 306 24.83 -0.16 -6.54
C LYS A 306 23.62 -0.40 -5.64
N LEU A 307 22.42 -0.50 -6.22
CA LEU A 307 21.21 -0.87 -5.51
C LEU A 307 20.75 -2.26 -5.97
N LYS A 308 20.35 -3.10 -5.02
CA LYS A 308 19.70 -4.38 -5.29
C LYS A 308 18.44 -4.50 -4.45
N LEU A 309 17.33 -4.82 -5.11
CA LEU A 309 16.06 -5.10 -4.47
C LEU A 309 15.76 -6.60 -4.61
N LEU A 310 15.53 -7.25 -3.47
CA LEU A 310 15.30 -8.68 -3.37
C LEU A 310 13.96 -8.94 -2.69
N PRO A 311 12.87 -9.13 -3.45
CA PRO A 311 11.53 -9.39 -2.92
C PRO A 311 11.38 -10.85 -2.43
N ILE A 312 12.37 -11.34 -1.67
CA ILE A 312 12.36 -12.68 -1.07
C ILE A 312 11.36 -12.65 0.09
N ARG A 313 10.43 -13.60 0.11
CA ARG A 313 9.39 -13.66 1.15
C ARG A 313 9.72 -14.66 2.25
N ASP A 314 10.45 -15.73 1.93
CA ASP A 314 10.75 -16.81 2.86
C ASP A 314 11.98 -16.46 3.72
N GLU A 315 11.82 -16.38 5.04
CA GLU A 315 12.90 -16.03 5.96
C GLU A 315 14.12 -16.97 5.87
N PRO A 316 13.98 -18.31 5.77
CA PRO A 316 15.10 -19.20 5.48
C PRO A 316 15.92 -18.76 4.26
N ASP A 317 15.28 -18.31 3.19
CA ASP A 317 15.95 -17.84 1.97
C ASP A 317 16.69 -16.52 2.21
N ILE A 318 16.12 -15.61 3.01
CA ILE A 318 16.76 -14.36 3.42
C ILE A 318 18.03 -14.66 4.23
N PHE A 319 17.93 -15.48 5.27
CA PHE A 319 19.10 -15.82 6.10
C PHE A 319 20.14 -16.64 5.32
N ARG A 320 19.72 -17.45 4.34
CA ARG A 320 20.64 -18.10 3.40
C ARG A 320 21.40 -17.08 2.56
N TYR A 321 20.71 -16.07 2.02
CA TYR A 321 21.34 -14.98 1.29
C TYR A 321 22.36 -14.21 2.14
N LEU A 322 22.00 -13.86 3.38
CA LEU A 322 22.88 -13.14 4.30
C LEU A 322 24.17 -13.90 4.58
N ARG A 323 24.07 -15.22 4.83
CA ARG A 323 25.24 -16.09 5.04
C ARG A 323 26.13 -16.19 3.80
N GLN A 324 25.53 -16.27 2.61
CA GLN A 324 26.26 -16.40 1.34
C GLN A 324 26.92 -15.08 0.87
N SER A 325 26.31 -13.94 1.19
CA SER A 325 26.80 -12.63 0.76
C SER A 325 27.96 -12.11 1.61
N HIS A 326 28.08 -12.57 2.86
CA HIS A 326 28.98 -11.98 3.87
C HIS A 326 28.79 -10.46 4.01
N ALA A 327 27.58 -9.97 3.71
CA ALA A 327 27.24 -8.56 3.79
C ALA A 327 27.12 -8.10 5.24
N LEU A 328 27.32 -6.80 5.47
CA LEU A 328 26.99 -6.18 6.75
C LEU A 328 25.49 -5.93 6.80
N VAL A 329 24.79 -6.48 7.80
CA VAL A 329 23.37 -6.19 8.00
C VAL A 329 23.22 -4.87 8.77
N ALA A 330 22.48 -3.91 8.22
CA ALA A 330 22.11 -2.68 8.90
C ALA A 330 20.69 -2.82 9.47
N ILE A 331 20.55 -2.89 10.79
CA ILE A 331 19.27 -2.99 11.49
C ILE A 331 18.92 -1.63 12.08
N THR A 332 18.08 -0.86 11.39
CA THR A 332 17.92 0.59 11.69
C THR A 332 16.62 0.94 12.40
N HIS A 333 16.06 0.03 13.19
CA HIS A 333 14.82 0.26 13.94
C HIS A 333 14.82 1.62 14.66
N ALA A 334 13.83 2.46 14.37
CA ALA A 334 13.65 3.73 15.08
C ALA A 334 13.10 3.50 16.50
N ALA A 335 12.33 2.42 16.69
CA ALA A 335 11.86 1.94 17.97
C ALA A 335 11.61 0.43 17.90
N ALA A 336 12.05 -0.31 18.91
CA ALA A 336 11.77 -1.75 19.06
C ALA A 336 11.86 -2.16 20.54
N GLN A 337 11.28 -3.31 20.92
CA GLN A 337 11.51 -3.90 22.24
C GLN A 337 12.71 -4.85 22.23
N LEU A 338 12.59 -5.97 21.52
CA LEU A 338 13.70 -6.85 21.22
C LEU A 338 13.47 -7.45 19.83
N PRO A 339 14.02 -6.84 18.77
CA PRO A 339 13.84 -7.29 17.40
C PRO A 339 14.32 -8.72 17.17
N MET A 340 13.51 -9.54 16.51
CA MET A 340 13.85 -10.92 16.19
C MET A 340 14.98 -11.03 15.15
N ASP A 341 15.13 -10.05 14.26
CA ASP A 341 16.22 -9.98 13.27
C ASP A 341 17.59 -9.80 13.93
N VAL A 342 17.68 -9.00 15.00
CA VAL A 342 18.89 -8.89 15.84
C VAL A 342 19.20 -10.23 16.51
N VAL A 343 18.19 -10.89 17.09
CA VAL A 343 18.38 -12.19 17.76
C VAL A 343 18.86 -13.24 16.76
N ALA A 344 18.29 -13.26 15.55
CA ALA A 344 18.69 -14.17 14.48
C ALA A 344 20.12 -13.89 13.98
N CYS A 345 20.50 -12.62 13.78
CA CYS A 345 21.87 -12.28 13.38
C CYS A 345 22.89 -12.67 14.45
N ILE A 346 22.57 -12.51 15.74
CA ILE A 346 23.41 -12.98 16.85
C ILE A 346 23.57 -14.51 16.82
N ASP A 347 22.48 -15.25 16.62
CA ASP A 347 22.49 -16.71 16.68
C ASP A 347 23.19 -17.37 15.50
N GLU A 348 23.07 -16.78 14.32
CA GLU A 348 23.71 -17.26 13.09
C GLU A 348 25.09 -16.63 12.84
N GLU A 349 25.61 -15.87 13.82
CA GLU A 349 26.88 -15.14 13.73
C GLU A 349 26.99 -14.23 12.49
N ILE A 350 25.84 -13.74 12.00
CA ILE A 350 25.76 -12.82 10.88
C ILE A 350 26.20 -11.44 11.36
N PRO A 351 27.17 -10.80 10.70
CA PRO A 351 27.62 -9.49 11.17
C PRO A 351 26.59 -8.39 10.89
N PHE A 352 26.39 -7.53 11.88
CA PHE A 352 25.42 -6.46 11.79
C PHE A 352 25.89 -5.19 12.53
N VAL A 353 25.25 -4.07 12.19
CA VAL A 353 25.18 -2.85 13.01
C VAL A 353 23.71 -2.58 13.30
N ALA A 354 23.39 -2.16 14.52
CA ALA A 354 22.00 -1.94 14.92
C ALA A 354 21.82 -0.63 15.67
N THR A 355 20.64 -0.05 15.59
CA THR A 355 20.24 1.04 16.48
C THR A 355 20.07 0.54 17.92
N ASP A 356 20.48 1.38 18.87
CA ASP A 356 20.40 1.09 20.30
C ASP A 356 19.00 1.43 20.82
N VAL A 357 18.07 0.49 20.61
CA VAL A 357 16.66 0.61 21.01
C VAL A 357 16.23 -0.58 21.84
N GLY A 358 15.28 -0.35 22.75
CA GLY A 358 14.71 -1.39 23.60
C GLY A 358 15.76 -2.12 24.45
N SER A 359 15.74 -3.44 24.40
CA SER A 359 16.62 -4.35 25.14
C SER A 359 17.72 -4.97 24.25
N VAL A 360 18.01 -4.39 23.07
CA VAL A 360 19.07 -4.89 22.16
C VAL A 360 20.44 -4.91 22.86
N ARG A 361 20.78 -3.84 23.57
CA ARG A 361 22.03 -3.73 24.33
C ARG A 361 22.19 -4.85 25.37
N ASP A 362 21.10 -5.23 26.05
CA ASP A 362 21.10 -6.27 27.08
C ASP A 362 21.44 -7.66 26.54
N MET A 363 21.31 -7.88 25.22
CA MET A 363 21.67 -9.13 24.56
C MET A 363 23.16 -9.27 24.27
N LEU A 364 23.93 -8.20 24.33
CA LEU A 364 25.31 -8.16 23.84
C LEU A 364 26.30 -7.97 24.99
N GLN A 365 27.50 -8.53 24.87
CA GLN A 365 28.60 -8.18 25.78
C GLN A 365 28.92 -6.69 25.64
N PRO A 366 29.28 -5.96 26.70
CA PRO A 366 29.45 -4.50 26.66
C PRO A 366 30.36 -4.01 25.52
N LYS A 367 31.52 -4.66 25.33
CA LYS A 367 32.44 -4.32 24.24
C LYS A 367 31.86 -4.55 22.85
N SER A 368 31.06 -5.60 22.68
CA SER A 368 30.39 -5.87 21.40
C SER A 368 29.24 -4.90 21.17
N ALA A 369 28.48 -4.55 22.22
CA ALA A 369 27.43 -3.55 22.15
C ALA A 369 27.98 -2.20 21.66
N ASP A 370 29.09 -1.73 22.22
CA ASP A 370 29.69 -0.44 21.82
C ASP A 370 30.23 -0.47 20.37
N ALA A 371 30.69 -1.64 19.91
CA ALA A 371 31.17 -1.82 18.55
C ALA A 371 30.02 -1.73 17.52
N VAL A 372 28.91 -2.45 17.75
CA VAL A 372 27.85 -2.63 16.74
C VAL A 372 26.66 -1.69 16.90
N LEU A 373 26.45 -1.13 18.09
CA LEU A 373 25.29 -0.27 18.34
C LEU A 373 25.56 1.20 18.04
N MET A 374 24.49 1.91 17.66
CA MET A 374 24.49 3.33 17.32
C MET A 374 23.17 3.99 17.73
N ALA A 375 23.16 5.31 17.89
CA ALA A 375 21.90 6.02 18.13
C ALA A 375 20.93 5.87 16.94
N PRO A 376 19.60 5.86 17.16
CA PRO A 376 18.59 5.82 16.11
C PRO A 376 18.46 7.16 15.37
N ALA A 377 19.53 7.57 14.68
CA ALA A 377 19.62 8.81 13.91
C ALA A 377 20.39 8.57 12.61
N ALA A 378 19.93 9.18 11.51
CA ALA A 378 20.52 8.99 10.18
C ALA A 378 22.02 9.31 10.15
N SER A 379 22.46 10.35 10.87
CA SER A 379 23.89 10.72 10.98
C SER A 379 24.73 9.65 11.70
N ALA A 380 24.20 9.07 12.77
CA ALA A 380 24.88 8.03 13.54
C ALA A 380 24.96 6.72 12.75
N ILE A 381 23.89 6.38 12.02
CA ILE A 381 23.84 5.21 11.13
C ILE A 381 24.86 5.35 9.99
N ALA A 382 24.86 6.50 9.30
CA ALA A 382 25.82 6.78 8.24
C ALA A 382 27.27 6.71 8.75
N ALA A 383 27.56 7.37 9.88
CA ALA A 383 28.90 7.35 10.48
C ALA A 383 29.34 5.93 10.86
N LYS A 384 28.45 5.11 11.42
CA LYS A 384 28.76 3.73 11.78
C LYS A 384 29.05 2.88 10.54
N ILE A 385 28.21 2.98 9.50
CA ILE A 385 28.44 2.28 8.23
C ILE A 385 29.78 2.70 7.62
N ALA A 386 30.06 4.01 7.51
CA ALA A 386 31.32 4.52 6.99
C ALA A 386 32.55 3.98 7.78
N THR A 387 32.47 3.97 9.11
CA THR A 387 33.53 3.44 9.98
C THR A 387 33.79 1.94 9.71
N VAL A 388 32.74 1.15 9.46
CA VAL A 388 32.89 -0.27 9.13
C VAL A 388 33.51 -0.45 7.75
N LEU A 389 33.12 0.37 6.77
CA LEU A 389 33.68 0.36 5.42
C LEU A 389 35.18 0.72 5.42
N GLU A 390 35.59 1.72 6.21
CA GLU A 390 36.99 2.14 6.34
C GLU A 390 37.88 1.07 6.99
N ASN A 391 37.41 0.49 8.10
CA ASN A 391 38.21 -0.48 8.86
C ASN A 391 38.29 -1.85 8.19
N ARG A 392 37.41 -2.16 7.22
CA ARG A 392 37.25 -3.49 6.57
C ARG A 392 37.20 -4.65 7.57
N SER A 393 36.78 -4.37 8.80
CA SER A 393 36.73 -5.32 9.91
C SER A 393 35.29 -5.41 10.37
N ILE A 394 34.70 -6.55 10.08
CA ILE A 394 33.33 -6.89 10.41
C ILE A 394 33.43 -8.08 11.36
N VAL A 395 33.31 -7.83 12.66
CA VAL A 395 33.36 -8.89 13.69
C VAL A 395 31.94 -9.17 14.16
N ALA A 396 31.54 -10.44 14.15
CA ALA A 396 30.24 -10.86 14.67
C ALA A 396 30.09 -10.44 16.15
N ALA A 397 28.92 -9.89 16.48
CA ALA A 397 28.63 -9.42 17.83
C ALA A 397 28.61 -10.59 18.81
N LYS A 398 29.28 -10.47 19.97
CA LYS A 398 29.29 -11.52 20.98
C LYS A 398 28.07 -11.38 21.90
N PRO A 399 27.21 -12.42 22.00
CA PRO A 399 26.07 -12.37 22.90
C PRO A 399 26.50 -12.42 24.37
N MET A 400 25.69 -11.78 25.22
CA MET A 400 25.75 -11.93 26.68
C MET A 400 25.50 -13.39 27.08
N HIS A 401 24.48 -14.00 26.47
CA HIS A 401 24.16 -15.42 26.63
C HIS A 401 24.00 -16.04 25.24
N GLY A 402 24.84 -17.02 24.92
CA GLY A 402 24.73 -17.75 23.66
C GLY A 402 23.41 -18.52 23.54
N ARG A 403 23.09 -18.94 22.32
CA ARG A 403 21.84 -19.62 21.96
C ARG A 403 21.47 -20.77 22.89
N GLU A 404 22.40 -21.71 23.11
CA GLU A 404 22.16 -22.85 24.01
C GLU A 404 21.84 -22.42 25.45
N ALA A 405 22.47 -21.35 25.93
CA ALA A 405 22.22 -20.83 27.27
C ALA A 405 20.81 -20.25 27.38
N ARG A 406 20.34 -19.54 26.33
CA ARG A 406 18.96 -19.04 26.26
C ARG A 406 17.94 -20.17 26.15
N ALA A 407 18.20 -21.18 25.32
CA ALA A 407 17.36 -22.39 25.23
C ALA A 407 17.27 -23.12 26.59
N LYS A 408 18.40 -23.28 27.30
CA LYS A 408 18.43 -23.85 28.66
C LYS A 408 17.68 -22.98 29.66
N ALA A 409 17.74 -21.65 29.54
CA ALA A 409 16.97 -20.74 30.39
C ALA A 409 15.47 -20.91 30.18
N TRP A 410 15.02 -21.04 28.92
CA TRP A 410 13.63 -21.39 28.59
C TRP A 410 13.21 -22.73 29.18
N SER A 411 14.03 -23.77 29.09
CA SER A 411 13.72 -25.06 29.73
C SER A 411 13.54 -24.93 31.25
N ARG A 412 14.43 -24.19 31.93
CA ARG A 412 14.32 -23.92 33.38
C ARG A 412 13.09 -23.10 33.74
N LEU A 413 12.70 -22.13 32.91
CA LEU A 413 11.48 -21.37 33.10
C LEU A 413 10.25 -22.28 32.93
N HIS A 414 10.21 -23.04 31.84
CA HIS A 414 9.13 -23.98 31.58
C HIS A 414 8.98 -25.03 32.69
N GLU A 415 10.06 -25.49 33.32
CA GLU A 415 10.00 -26.38 34.49
C GLU A 415 9.28 -25.76 35.70
N LYS A 416 9.31 -24.43 35.84
CA LYS A 416 8.57 -23.72 36.91
C LYS A 416 7.09 -23.57 36.60
N PHE A 417 6.72 -23.61 35.32
CA PHE A 417 5.32 -23.49 34.90
C PHE A 417 4.65 -24.85 35.05
N GLY A 418 3.78 -24.95 36.05
CA GLY A 418 3.02 -26.14 36.33
C GLY A 418 1.65 -25.75 36.83
N ARG A 419 0.71 -26.69 36.79
CA ARG A 419 -0.59 -26.49 37.40
C ARG A 419 -0.37 -26.10 38.86
N GLU A 420 -0.86 -24.94 39.26
CA GLU A 420 -0.95 -24.66 40.67
C GLU A 420 -1.89 -25.70 41.29
N PRO A 421 -1.48 -26.43 42.34
CA PRO A 421 -2.39 -27.31 43.04
C PRO A 421 -3.52 -26.41 43.53
N ARG A 422 -4.75 -26.69 43.07
CA ARG A 422 -5.95 -26.00 43.52
C ARG A 422 -5.86 -25.93 45.04
N LYS A 423 -5.64 -24.74 45.61
CA LYS A 423 -5.85 -24.53 47.04
C LYS A 423 -7.29 -24.97 47.22
N ALA A 424 -7.49 -26.16 47.78
CA ALA A 424 -8.82 -26.61 48.14
C ALA A 424 -9.36 -25.47 48.98
N ALA A 425 -10.34 -24.74 48.44
CA ALA A 425 -11.01 -23.71 49.20
C ALA A 425 -11.50 -24.46 50.43
N SER A 426 -10.84 -24.24 51.57
CA SER A 426 -11.34 -24.73 52.85
C SER A 426 -12.78 -24.27 52.84
N PRO A 427 -13.79 -25.16 52.92
CA PRO A 427 -15.17 -24.75 52.85
C PRO A 427 -15.34 -23.76 54.00
N ARG A 428 -15.35 -22.47 53.68
CA ARG A 428 -15.75 -21.48 54.67
C ARG A 428 -17.17 -21.92 54.97
N ARG A 429 -17.39 -22.39 56.20
CA ARG A 429 -18.69 -22.73 56.78
C ARG A 429 -19.56 -21.47 56.93
N SER A 430 -19.53 -20.57 55.96
CA SER A 430 -20.43 -19.44 55.82
C SER A 430 -21.64 -19.91 55.04
N ARG A 431 -22.84 -19.58 55.53
CA ARG A 431 -24.08 -19.80 54.78
C ARG A 431 -23.95 -19.15 53.39
N PRO A 432 -24.46 -19.79 52.32
CA PRO A 432 -24.46 -19.19 50.98
C PRO A 432 -25.12 -17.80 51.04
N PRO A 433 -24.55 -16.75 50.42
CA PRO A 433 -25.15 -15.41 50.44
C PRO A 433 -26.55 -15.43 49.84
N LEU A 434 -27.47 -14.63 50.39
CA LEU A 434 -28.80 -14.45 49.82
C LEU A 434 -28.66 -13.64 48.52
N VAL A 435 -29.22 -14.19 47.43
CA VAL A 435 -29.32 -13.52 46.13
C VAL A 435 -30.75 -13.02 45.95
N SER A 436 -30.91 -11.72 45.78
CA SER A 436 -32.19 -11.11 45.40
C SER A 436 -32.27 -11.00 43.89
N ILE A 437 -33.16 -11.77 43.27
CA ILE A 437 -33.46 -11.67 41.86
C ILE A 437 -34.55 -10.62 41.66
N ILE A 438 -34.29 -9.61 40.85
CA ILE A 438 -35.22 -8.50 40.60
C ILE A 438 -35.71 -8.58 39.15
N THR A 439 -37.03 -8.64 38.99
CA THR A 439 -37.69 -8.69 37.68
C THR A 439 -38.71 -7.55 37.58
N ALA A 440 -38.47 -6.62 36.66
CA ALA A 440 -39.45 -5.59 36.32
C ALA A 440 -40.44 -6.16 35.30
N HIS A 441 -41.73 -5.98 35.55
CA HIS A 441 -42.79 -6.55 34.73
C HIS A 441 -43.81 -5.49 34.28
N TYR A 442 -44.22 -5.54 33.02
CA TYR A 442 -45.31 -4.72 32.50
C TYR A 442 -46.00 -5.38 31.31
N ASN A 443 -47.25 -5.82 31.48
CA ASN A 443 -48.12 -6.36 30.42
C ASN A 443 -47.49 -7.50 29.57
N ARG A 444 -46.78 -8.45 30.20
CA ARG A 444 -46.13 -9.58 29.50
C ARG A 444 -46.52 -10.94 30.08
N ALA A 445 -47.81 -11.20 30.22
CA ALA A 445 -48.34 -12.42 30.84
C ALA A 445 -47.80 -13.73 30.23
N GLN A 446 -47.40 -13.71 28.96
CA GLN A 446 -46.89 -14.88 28.24
C GLN A 446 -45.40 -15.21 28.51
N LEU A 447 -44.63 -14.23 29.00
CA LEU A 447 -43.17 -14.36 29.14
C LEU A 447 -42.73 -14.49 30.59
N LEU A 448 -43.37 -13.73 31.50
CA LEU A 448 -43.05 -13.77 32.93
C LEU A 448 -43.08 -15.19 33.54
N PRO A 449 -44.03 -16.09 33.19
CA PRO A 449 -44.03 -17.46 33.70
C PRO A 449 -42.76 -18.24 33.33
N GLN A 450 -42.17 -17.97 32.15
CA GLN A 450 -40.93 -18.63 31.70
C GLN A 450 -39.73 -18.12 32.51
N ALA A 451 -39.67 -16.82 32.79
CA ALA A 451 -38.65 -16.21 33.66
C ALA A 451 -38.74 -16.78 35.09
N ILE A 452 -39.92 -16.81 35.70
CA ILE A 452 -40.13 -17.37 37.05
C ILE A 452 -39.80 -18.87 37.07
N ALA A 453 -40.21 -19.63 36.06
CA ALA A 453 -39.87 -21.05 35.95
C ALA A 453 -38.35 -21.27 35.89
N SER A 454 -37.59 -20.37 35.28
CA SER A 454 -36.13 -20.43 35.27
C SER A 454 -35.50 -20.19 36.65
N VAL A 455 -36.10 -19.32 37.46
CA VAL A 455 -35.69 -19.08 38.87
C VAL A 455 -35.99 -20.31 39.74
N ARG A 456 -37.15 -20.95 39.56
CA ARG A 456 -37.53 -22.16 40.29
C ARG A 456 -36.57 -23.34 40.04
N ARG A 457 -35.88 -23.36 38.88
CA ARG A 457 -34.96 -24.44 38.48
C ARG A 457 -33.51 -24.19 38.88
N GLN A 458 -33.19 -23.10 39.58
CA GLN A 458 -31.82 -22.81 39.99
C GLN A 458 -31.31 -23.86 40.99
N ASP A 459 -30.04 -24.24 40.84
CA ASP A 459 -29.33 -25.15 41.75
C ASP A 459 -28.84 -24.47 43.04
N TYR A 460 -29.06 -23.15 43.16
CA TYR A 460 -28.62 -22.35 44.29
C TYR A 460 -29.74 -22.19 45.34
N PRO A 461 -29.49 -22.53 46.62
CA PRO A 461 -30.58 -22.72 47.59
C PRO A 461 -31.07 -21.43 48.27
N ASN A 462 -30.34 -20.31 48.19
CA ASN A 462 -30.63 -19.09 48.96
C ASN A 462 -31.01 -17.92 48.04
N ILE A 463 -32.22 -17.97 47.50
CA ILE A 463 -32.76 -17.01 46.53
C ILE A 463 -34.05 -16.39 47.07
N GLU A 464 -34.19 -15.08 46.92
CA GLU A 464 -35.50 -14.42 46.92
C GLU A 464 -35.78 -13.81 45.54
N LEU A 465 -37.02 -13.93 45.07
CA LEU A 465 -37.48 -13.27 43.84
C LEU A 465 -38.35 -12.06 44.21
N VAL A 466 -38.07 -10.92 43.58
CA VAL A 466 -38.84 -9.68 43.70
C VAL A 466 -39.33 -9.30 42.31
N VAL A 467 -40.62 -9.50 42.06
CA VAL A 467 -41.30 -9.03 40.85
C VAL A 467 -41.88 -7.66 41.13
N VAL A 468 -41.48 -6.66 40.33
CA VAL A 468 -42.05 -5.31 40.40
C VAL A 468 -42.98 -5.13 39.20
N ASP A 469 -44.28 -5.16 39.46
CA ASP A 469 -45.31 -4.83 38.48
C ASP A 469 -45.37 -3.31 38.30
N ASP A 470 -44.88 -2.84 37.15
CA ASP A 470 -44.80 -1.44 36.77
C ASP A 470 -46.14 -0.92 36.22
N GLY A 471 -47.23 -1.25 36.91
CA GLY A 471 -48.57 -0.79 36.63
C GLY A 471 -49.25 -1.50 35.46
N SER A 472 -49.15 -2.82 35.39
CA SER A 472 -49.82 -3.62 34.34
C SER A 472 -51.33 -3.34 34.31
N THR A 473 -51.86 -3.21 33.10
CA THR A 473 -53.28 -2.97 32.79
C THR A 473 -53.89 -4.09 31.94
N ASP A 474 -53.05 -4.94 31.35
CA ASP A 474 -53.48 -6.12 30.62
C ASP A 474 -54.20 -7.09 31.58
N PRO A 475 -55.47 -7.45 31.35
CA PRO A 475 -56.22 -8.35 32.22
C PRO A 475 -55.51 -9.68 32.50
N ASP A 476 -54.77 -10.21 31.52
CA ASP A 476 -54.07 -11.49 31.68
C ASP A 476 -52.82 -11.35 32.56
N ALA A 477 -52.11 -10.21 32.48
CA ALA A 477 -50.99 -9.92 33.39
C ALA A 477 -51.47 -9.72 34.83
N VAL A 478 -52.58 -8.99 35.03
CA VAL A 478 -53.17 -8.79 36.35
C VAL A 478 -53.62 -10.11 36.97
N ARG A 479 -54.29 -10.97 36.19
CA ARG A 479 -54.74 -12.30 36.62
C ARG A 479 -53.55 -13.19 36.99
N LEU A 480 -52.53 -13.25 36.13
CA LEU A 480 -51.31 -14.03 36.37
C LEU A 480 -50.64 -13.63 37.69
N LEU A 481 -50.48 -12.33 37.95
CA LEU A 481 -49.85 -11.87 39.19
C LEU A 481 -50.65 -12.26 40.43
N ALA A 482 -51.99 -12.20 40.38
CA ALA A 482 -52.85 -12.66 41.45
C ALA A 482 -52.74 -14.18 41.70
N GLU A 483 -52.60 -14.97 40.64
CA GLU A 483 -52.38 -16.42 40.73
C GLU A 483 -51.02 -16.78 41.33
N LEU A 484 -50.00 -15.94 41.15
CA LEU A 484 -48.65 -16.14 41.67
C LEU A 484 -48.47 -15.72 43.14
N GLU A 485 -49.31 -14.84 43.67
CA GLU A 485 -49.19 -14.30 45.04
C GLU A 485 -49.06 -15.37 46.14
N PRO A 486 -49.93 -16.41 46.19
CA PRO A 486 -49.83 -17.42 47.24
C PRO A 486 -48.50 -18.17 47.24
N GLU A 487 -47.96 -18.49 46.06
CA GLU A 487 -46.65 -19.12 45.94
C GLU A 487 -45.54 -18.18 46.38
N PHE A 488 -45.63 -16.90 45.99
CA PHE A 488 -44.62 -15.91 46.35
C PHE A 488 -44.55 -15.73 47.87
N GLU A 489 -45.69 -15.63 48.55
CA GLU A 489 -45.75 -15.58 50.01
C GLU A 489 -45.15 -16.85 50.65
N GLN A 490 -45.51 -18.04 50.15
CA GLN A 490 -45.00 -19.31 50.67
C GLN A 490 -43.47 -19.42 50.57
N ARG A 491 -42.88 -18.88 49.50
CA ARG A 491 -41.43 -18.89 49.26
C ARG A 491 -40.70 -17.72 49.90
N GLY A 492 -41.40 -16.76 50.51
CA GLY A 492 -40.83 -15.51 51.00
C GLY A 492 -40.38 -14.55 49.89
N TRP A 493 -40.88 -14.76 48.67
CA TRP A 493 -40.72 -13.88 47.51
C TRP A 493 -41.71 -12.71 47.58
N ARG A 494 -41.58 -11.73 46.67
CA ARG A 494 -42.37 -10.49 46.71
C ARG A 494 -42.91 -10.11 45.34
N ILE A 495 -44.16 -9.67 45.31
CA ILE A 495 -44.75 -8.93 44.19
C ILE A 495 -45.01 -7.51 44.69
N ILE A 496 -44.42 -6.52 44.04
CA ILE A 496 -44.57 -5.11 44.38
C ILE A 496 -45.28 -4.43 43.22
N ARG A 497 -46.43 -3.81 43.50
CA ARG A 497 -47.19 -3.05 42.51
C ARG A 497 -46.90 -1.57 42.66
N GLN A 498 -46.63 -0.91 41.55
CA GLN A 498 -46.45 0.53 41.50
C GLN A 498 -47.19 1.16 40.32
N LYS A 499 -47.34 2.48 40.33
CA LYS A 499 -47.75 3.21 39.13
C LYS A 499 -46.63 3.15 38.10
N ASN A 500 -46.97 2.95 36.82
CA ASN A 500 -46.01 2.86 35.73
C ASN A 500 -44.99 4.00 35.76
N GLY A 501 -43.73 3.60 35.93
CA GLY A 501 -42.56 4.43 36.13
C GLY A 501 -41.39 4.05 35.24
N PHE A 502 -41.59 3.10 34.31
CA PHE A 502 -40.61 2.55 33.39
C PHE A 502 -39.52 1.70 34.08
N LEU A 503 -38.71 1.06 33.23
CA LEU A 503 -37.75 0.02 33.61
C LEU A 503 -36.81 0.44 34.75
N GLY A 504 -36.23 1.64 34.67
CA GLY A 504 -35.30 2.14 35.68
C GLY A 504 -35.92 2.25 37.07
N LYS A 505 -37.09 2.90 37.18
CA LYS A 505 -37.79 3.05 38.45
C LYS A 505 -38.25 1.72 39.01
N ALA A 506 -38.78 0.84 38.17
CA ALA A 506 -39.20 -0.50 38.59
C ALA A 506 -38.03 -1.31 39.17
N ARG A 507 -36.86 -1.29 38.50
CA ARG A 507 -35.63 -1.92 39.02
C ARG A 507 -35.20 -1.29 40.34
N ASN A 508 -35.21 0.04 40.46
CA ASN A 508 -34.85 0.75 41.70
C ASN A 508 -35.77 0.39 42.88
N THR A 509 -37.08 0.30 42.66
CA THR A 509 -38.04 -0.21 43.66
C THR A 509 -37.67 -1.62 44.11
N GLY A 510 -37.30 -2.49 43.18
CA GLY A 510 -36.85 -3.85 43.48
C GLY A 510 -35.57 -3.85 44.33
N ILE A 511 -34.59 -3.01 44.02
CA ILE A 511 -33.31 -2.92 44.74
C ILE A 511 -33.55 -2.46 46.18
N CYS A 512 -34.39 -1.45 46.37
CA CYS A 512 -34.77 -0.96 47.70
C CYS A 512 -35.46 -2.04 48.54
N ALA A 513 -36.28 -2.90 47.90
CA ALA A 513 -37.00 -3.97 48.58
C ALA A 513 -36.19 -5.27 48.77
N ALA A 514 -35.08 -5.43 48.05
CA ALA A 514 -34.21 -6.59 48.16
C ALA A 514 -33.59 -6.69 49.57
N LYS A 515 -33.33 -7.90 50.04
CA LYS A 515 -32.65 -8.23 51.31
C LYS A 515 -31.29 -8.90 51.10
N GLY A 516 -31.04 -9.40 49.90
CA GLY A 516 -29.81 -10.07 49.52
C GLY A 516 -28.60 -9.14 49.58
N SER A 517 -27.46 -9.73 49.92
CA SER A 517 -26.15 -9.08 49.78
C SER A 517 -25.69 -9.03 48.33
N LEU A 518 -26.27 -9.89 47.49
CA LEU A 518 -26.07 -9.93 46.05
C LEU A 518 -27.41 -9.68 45.36
N ILE A 519 -27.38 -8.87 44.31
CA ILE A 519 -28.53 -8.51 43.49
C ILE A 519 -28.31 -9.10 42.09
N LEU A 520 -29.29 -9.78 41.53
CA LEU A 520 -29.28 -10.24 40.15
C LEU A 520 -30.51 -9.65 39.45
N PHE A 521 -30.35 -8.97 38.32
CA PHE A 521 -31.53 -8.66 37.50
C PHE A 521 -31.87 -9.85 36.60
N LEU A 522 -33.17 -10.06 36.41
CA LEU A 522 -33.71 -10.97 35.41
C LEU A 522 -34.83 -10.25 34.67
N ASP A 523 -34.64 -9.99 33.38
CA ASP A 523 -35.71 -9.42 32.57
C ASP A 523 -36.86 -10.42 32.38
N ASP A 524 -38.09 -9.92 32.36
CA ASP A 524 -39.31 -10.74 32.34
C ASP A 524 -39.55 -11.49 31.02
N ASP A 525 -38.75 -11.19 29.98
CA ASP A 525 -38.71 -11.87 28.70
C ASP A 525 -37.51 -12.83 28.51
N ASN A 526 -36.58 -12.84 29.48
CA ASN A 526 -35.40 -13.70 29.52
C ASN A 526 -35.59 -14.90 30.47
N ALA A 527 -34.67 -15.86 30.42
CA ALA A 527 -34.70 -17.02 31.31
C ALA A 527 -33.30 -17.50 31.69
N LEU A 528 -33.05 -17.70 32.98
CA LEU A 528 -31.79 -18.18 33.51
C LEU A 528 -31.53 -19.65 33.18
N PHE A 529 -30.26 -20.01 33.02
CA PHE A 529 -29.83 -21.41 32.95
C PHE A 529 -29.85 -22.02 34.37
N PRO A 530 -30.02 -23.35 34.53
CA PRO A 530 -30.18 -23.98 35.85
C PRO A 530 -29.04 -23.70 36.85
N ASN A 531 -27.82 -23.47 36.37
CA ASN A 531 -26.63 -23.18 37.17
C ASN A 531 -26.25 -21.68 37.19
N ALA A 532 -27.11 -20.78 36.69
CA ALA A 532 -26.76 -19.37 36.51
C ALA A 532 -26.39 -18.68 37.83
N VAL A 533 -27.24 -18.84 38.85
CA VAL A 533 -27.03 -18.16 40.14
C VAL A 533 -25.79 -18.70 40.84
N SER A 534 -25.62 -20.03 40.90
CA SER A 534 -24.42 -20.62 41.54
C SER A 534 -23.12 -20.23 40.83
N THR A 535 -23.14 -20.17 39.50
CA THR A 535 -21.98 -19.78 38.68
C THR A 535 -21.62 -18.30 38.90
N LEU A 536 -22.60 -17.39 38.87
CA LEU A 536 -22.36 -15.97 39.13
C LEU A 536 -21.89 -15.71 40.57
N VAL A 537 -22.45 -16.40 41.57
CA VAL A 537 -21.99 -16.30 42.97
C VAL A 537 -20.53 -16.77 43.08
N ALA A 538 -20.17 -17.89 42.46
CA ALA A 538 -18.79 -18.38 42.42
C ALA A 538 -17.88 -17.38 41.70
N GLY A 539 -18.30 -16.83 40.56
CA GLY A 539 -17.59 -15.79 39.82
C GLY A 539 -17.28 -14.57 40.68
N MET A 540 -18.28 -14.04 41.40
CA MET A 540 -18.14 -12.93 42.34
C MET A 540 -17.18 -13.23 43.50
N GLN A 541 -17.22 -14.45 44.04
CA GLN A 541 -16.37 -14.86 45.16
C GLN A 541 -14.92 -15.08 44.73
N ASN A 542 -14.70 -15.71 43.59
CA ASN A 542 -13.36 -16.07 43.09
C ASN A 542 -12.63 -14.84 42.52
N SER A 543 -13.32 -13.99 41.77
CA SER A 543 -12.71 -12.81 41.14
C SER A 543 -12.51 -11.63 42.10
N GLY A 544 -13.35 -11.55 43.14
CA GLY A 544 -13.43 -10.39 44.03
C GLY A 544 -14.18 -9.19 43.45
N ALA A 545 -14.72 -9.29 42.23
CA ALA A 545 -15.34 -8.17 41.53
C ALA A 545 -16.56 -7.57 42.26
N ASP A 546 -16.90 -6.33 41.92
CA ASP A 546 -18.09 -5.62 42.41
C ASP A 546 -19.33 -5.99 41.58
N ILE A 547 -19.12 -6.29 40.30
CA ILE A 547 -20.15 -6.62 39.31
C ILE A 547 -19.67 -7.80 38.46
N CYS A 548 -20.54 -8.78 38.25
CA CYS A 548 -20.31 -9.92 37.36
C CYS A 548 -21.38 -9.98 36.27
N THR A 549 -20.95 -9.81 35.02
CA THR A 549 -21.76 -10.01 33.81
C THR A 549 -21.47 -11.39 33.22
N THR A 550 -22.13 -11.73 32.10
CA THR A 550 -22.03 -13.06 31.49
C THR A 550 -22.39 -13.06 30.01
N PHE A 551 -22.10 -14.13 29.28
CA PHE A 551 -22.62 -14.32 27.92
C PHE A 551 -24.10 -14.71 27.93
N ALA A 552 -24.74 -14.59 26.77
CA ALA A 552 -26.13 -14.97 26.58
C ALA A 552 -26.31 -15.79 25.31
N LYS A 553 -27.25 -16.76 25.33
CA LYS A 553 -27.73 -17.40 24.12
C LYS A 553 -28.98 -16.70 23.60
N TRP A 554 -28.98 -16.40 22.32
CA TRP A 554 -30.04 -15.66 21.67
C TRP A 554 -31.10 -16.60 21.12
N LEU A 555 -32.37 -16.23 21.32
CA LEU A 555 -33.51 -16.90 20.72
C LEU A 555 -34.51 -15.89 20.14
N ASN A 556 -35.18 -16.28 19.06
CA ASN A 556 -36.26 -15.51 18.41
C ASN A 556 -37.63 -16.19 18.55
N GLU A 557 -37.67 -17.38 19.16
CA GLU A 557 -38.89 -18.17 19.35
C GLU A 557 -39.72 -17.64 20.52
N PRO A 558 -41.03 -17.96 20.62
CA PRO A 558 -41.89 -17.53 21.73
C PRO A 558 -41.63 -18.29 23.05
N PHE A 559 -40.96 -19.45 22.99
CA PHE A 559 -40.70 -20.29 24.15
C PHE A 559 -39.20 -20.54 24.35
N VAL A 560 -38.80 -20.62 25.62
CA VAL A 560 -37.44 -21.01 26.01
C VAL A 560 -37.21 -22.49 25.68
N PRO A 561 -36.11 -22.84 24.98
CA PRO A 561 -35.75 -24.23 24.73
C PRO A 561 -35.64 -25.05 26.02
N PRO A 562 -35.99 -26.35 25.99
CA PRO A 562 -35.92 -27.22 27.16
C PRO A 562 -34.47 -27.56 27.56
N ASP A 563 -33.53 -27.49 26.62
CA ASP A 563 -32.09 -27.70 26.83
C ASP A 563 -31.30 -26.39 26.80
N THR A 564 -30.03 -26.41 27.19
CA THR A 564 -29.10 -25.26 27.14
C THR A 564 -28.16 -25.27 25.93
N LYS A 565 -28.29 -26.24 25.03
CA LYS A 565 -27.41 -26.43 23.87
C LYS A 565 -27.89 -25.68 22.64
N SER A 566 -29.20 -25.45 22.54
CA SER A 566 -29.87 -24.70 21.48
C SER A 566 -29.39 -23.23 21.37
N GLY A 567 -29.80 -22.54 20.31
CA GLY A 567 -29.48 -21.12 20.09
C GLY A 567 -28.00 -20.85 19.87
N TYR A 568 -27.63 -19.56 19.91
CA TYR A 568 -26.29 -19.11 19.56
C TYR A 568 -25.87 -17.86 20.33
N MET A 569 -24.57 -17.68 20.51
CA MET A 569 -23.99 -16.49 21.11
C MET A 569 -23.61 -15.48 20.02
N LEU A 570 -23.86 -14.20 20.30
CA LEU A 570 -23.66 -13.10 19.36
C LEU A 570 -22.83 -11.94 19.92
N TYR A 571 -22.72 -11.86 21.24
CA TYR A 571 -22.18 -10.70 21.94
C TYR A 571 -21.33 -11.18 23.12
N PHE A 572 -20.09 -10.69 23.18
CA PHE A 572 -19.06 -11.13 24.11
C PHE A 572 -18.50 -9.93 24.87
N PRO A 573 -19.12 -9.54 26.00
CA PRO A 573 -18.63 -8.43 26.79
C PRO A 573 -17.25 -8.72 27.35
N VAL A 574 -16.27 -7.88 27.00
CA VAL A 574 -14.88 -7.94 27.48
C VAL A 574 -14.68 -7.21 28.82
N GLY A 575 -15.75 -6.61 29.38
CA GLY A 575 -15.76 -5.95 30.69
C GLY A 575 -15.14 -4.54 30.72
N GLY A 576 -14.78 -3.98 29.56
CA GLY A 576 -14.05 -2.72 29.38
C GLY A 576 -13.34 -2.70 28.02
N PRO A 577 -12.60 -1.66 27.62
CA PRO A 577 -12.17 -0.50 28.40
C PRO A 577 -13.22 0.61 28.40
N THR A 578 -13.12 1.54 29.36
CA THR A 578 -14.05 2.66 29.50
C THR A 578 -14.18 3.47 28.20
N ASP A 579 -13.09 3.74 27.47
CA ASP A 579 -13.11 4.51 26.22
C ASP A 579 -14.07 3.95 25.17
N ILE A 580 -14.18 2.62 25.05
CA ILE A 580 -15.04 2.00 24.03
C ILE A 580 -16.52 2.13 24.38
N ALA A 581 -16.83 2.34 25.66
CA ALA A 581 -18.18 2.52 26.19
C ALA A 581 -18.86 3.80 25.70
N LEU A 582 -18.19 4.71 24.98
CA LEU A 582 -18.83 5.79 24.24
C LEU A 582 -19.44 5.32 22.91
N ILE A 583 -18.88 4.26 22.32
CA ILE A 583 -19.16 3.80 20.96
C ILE A 583 -20.09 2.59 20.99
N THR A 584 -19.77 1.61 21.83
CA THR A 584 -20.51 0.36 21.98
C THR A 584 -20.48 -0.10 23.42
N ASN A 585 -21.40 -0.98 23.83
CA ASN A 585 -21.42 -1.49 25.19
C ASN A 585 -20.37 -2.61 25.34
N PRO A 586 -19.32 -2.48 26.17
CA PRO A 586 -18.37 -3.56 26.42
C PRO A 586 -18.71 -4.42 27.66
N TYR A 587 -19.72 -4.03 28.44
CA TYR A 587 -19.96 -4.55 29.80
C TYR A 587 -21.02 -5.63 29.89
N GLY A 588 -21.77 -5.88 28.83
CA GLY A 588 -22.85 -6.86 28.86
C GLY A 588 -24.20 -6.21 29.09
N ASP A 589 -25.15 -7.05 29.43
CA ASP A 589 -26.55 -6.69 29.58
C ASP A 589 -26.95 -6.61 31.06
N ALA A 590 -28.12 -6.03 31.33
CA ALA A 590 -28.67 -5.88 32.66
C ALA A 590 -28.75 -7.18 33.47
N ASN A 591 -28.88 -8.35 32.83
CA ASN A 591 -28.95 -9.68 33.47
C ASN A 591 -27.59 -10.09 34.10
N ALA A 592 -27.11 -9.27 35.03
CA ALA A 592 -25.83 -9.35 35.70
C ALA A 592 -26.03 -9.36 37.23
N MET A 593 -24.99 -9.82 37.94
CA MET A 593 -24.96 -9.87 39.40
C MET A 593 -24.13 -8.71 39.96
N PHE A 594 -24.65 -8.08 41.01
CA PHE A 594 -24.07 -6.90 41.65
C PHE A 594 -23.91 -7.17 43.14
N ARG A 595 -22.83 -6.66 43.75
CA ARG A 595 -22.85 -6.46 45.20
C ARG A 595 -23.85 -5.36 45.52
N ARG A 596 -24.62 -5.54 46.59
CA ARG A 596 -25.57 -4.51 47.03
C ARG A 596 -24.90 -3.16 47.26
N GLU A 597 -23.69 -3.16 47.81
CA GLU A 597 -22.90 -1.96 48.11
C GLU A 597 -22.53 -1.12 46.87
N VAL A 598 -22.63 -1.68 45.66
CA VAL A 598 -22.43 -0.90 44.42
C VAL A 598 -23.44 0.25 44.36
N PHE A 599 -24.71 -0.03 44.67
CA PHE A 599 -25.77 0.97 44.64
C PHE A 599 -25.59 2.05 45.72
N ASP A 600 -24.96 1.70 46.85
CA ASP A 600 -24.61 2.67 47.90
C ASP A 600 -23.47 3.60 47.45
N LYS A 601 -22.52 3.09 46.65
CA LYS A 601 -21.34 3.84 46.17
C LYS A 601 -21.65 4.78 45.01
N ILE A 602 -22.41 4.32 44.02
CA ILE A 602 -22.62 5.08 42.75
C ILE A 602 -24.08 5.50 42.52
N GLY A 603 -24.99 5.17 43.44
CA GLY A 603 -26.42 5.42 43.32
C GLY A 603 -27.15 4.37 42.49
N TYR A 604 -28.39 4.69 42.13
CA TYR A 604 -29.34 3.77 41.47
C TYR A 604 -29.31 3.89 39.93
N LEU A 605 -30.15 3.10 39.24
CA LEU A 605 -30.29 3.17 37.79
C LEU A 605 -31.04 4.44 37.35
N ASN A 606 -30.80 4.88 36.12
CA ASN A 606 -31.47 6.04 35.54
C ASN A 606 -32.96 5.74 35.31
N GLU A 607 -33.84 6.62 35.83
CA GLU A 607 -35.31 6.52 35.76
C GLU A 607 -35.94 7.28 34.58
N GLU A 608 -35.14 7.83 33.66
CA GLU A 608 -35.66 8.55 32.50
C GLU A 608 -36.56 7.65 31.63
N ARG A 609 -37.79 8.12 31.37
CA ARG A 609 -38.77 7.42 30.56
C ARG A 609 -38.26 7.16 29.14
N GLY A 610 -38.22 5.89 28.74
CA GLY A 610 -37.86 5.47 27.38
C GLY A 610 -36.36 5.38 27.12
N PHE A 611 -35.52 5.52 28.17
CA PHE A 611 -34.10 5.27 28.09
C PHE A 611 -33.81 3.77 28.19
N SER A 612 -33.28 3.16 27.13
CA SER A 612 -33.11 1.70 27.04
C SER A 612 -31.69 1.21 27.33
N ALA A 613 -30.72 2.12 27.53
CA ALA A 613 -29.31 1.79 27.81
C ALA A 613 -28.95 2.03 29.29
N SER A 614 -29.91 1.81 30.18
CA SER A 614 -29.78 2.09 31.63
C SER A 614 -28.73 1.21 32.30
N ASP A 615 -28.58 -0.03 31.85
CA ASP A 615 -27.52 -0.96 32.24
C ASP A 615 -26.13 -0.49 31.78
N TRP A 616 -25.98 -0.16 30.50
CA TRP A 616 -24.71 0.35 29.95
C TRP A 616 -24.25 1.62 30.68
N GLU A 617 -25.15 2.58 30.89
CA GLU A 617 -24.87 3.80 31.65
C GLU A 617 -24.42 3.49 33.09
N PHE A 618 -25.09 2.53 33.75
CA PHE A 618 -24.77 2.13 35.11
C PHE A 618 -23.40 1.44 35.20
N PHE A 619 -23.10 0.49 34.31
CA PHE A 619 -21.79 -0.18 34.27
C PHE A 619 -20.66 0.82 33.99
N LEU A 620 -20.89 1.79 33.10
CA LEU A 620 -19.94 2.85 32.84
C LEU A 620 -19.67 3.71 34.08
N ARG A 621 -20.71 4.08 34.84
CA ARG A 621 -20.52 4.78 36.13
C ARG A 621 -19.72 3.94 37.12
N ALA A 622 -19.98 2.64 37.18
CA ALA A 622 -19.25 1.73 38.05
C ALA A 622 -17.75 1.68 37.68
N ASP A 623 -17.43 1.47 36.40
CA ASP A 623 -16.05 1.41 35.91
C ASP A 623 -15.31 2.75 36.14
N LEU A 624 -15.95 3.89 35.85
CA LEU A 624 -15.38 5.22 36.11
C LEU A 624 -15.19 5.52 37.60
N ALA A 625 -16.00 4.92 38.48
CA ALA A 625 -15.82 4.98 39.93
C ALA A 625 -14.73 4.02 40.45
N GLY A 626 -14.08 3.25 39.56
CA GLY A 626 -13.05 2.28 39.91
C GLY A 626 -13.58 0.97 40.47
N LEU A 627 -14.87 0.69 40.31
CA LEU A 627 -15.48 -0.59 40.66
C LEU A 627 -15.21 -1.61 39.56
N GLU A 628 -14.92 -2.84 39.95
CA GLU A 628 -14.52 -3.87 39.00
C GLU A 628 -15.73 -4.58 38.39
N VAL A 629 -15.79 -4.59 37.05
CA VAL A 629 -16.73 -5.38 36.25
C VAL A 629 -15.99 -6.56 35.64
N VAL A 630 -16.44 -7.79 35.91
CA VAL A 630 -15.88 -9.01 35.32
C VAL A 630 -16.95 -9.76 34.52
N THR A 631 -16.57 -10.35 33.40
CA THR A 631 -17.45 -11.22 32.61
C THR A 631 -17.18 -12.68 32.92
N VAL A 632 -18.20 -13.42 33.36
CA VAL A 632 -18.14 -14.89 33.32
C VAL A 632 -18.31 -15.34 31.86
N PRO A 633 -17.31 -16.00 31.25
CA PRO A 633 -17.34 -16.36 29.83
C PRO A 633 -18.15 -17.63 29.56
N GLU A 634 -19.34 -17.72 30.15
CA GLU A 634 -20.30 -18.79 29.93
C GLU A 634 -21.66 -18.18 29.60
N PRO A 635 -22.48 -18.81 28.74
CA PRO A 635 -23.86 -18.42 28.60
C PRO A 635 -24.64 -18.84 29.84
N LEU A 636 -25.23 -17.89 30.56
CA LEU A 636 -25.99 -18.18 31.79
C LEU A 636 -27.47 -17.82 31.70
N TYR A 637 -27.93 -17.30 30.57
CA TYR A 637 -29.32 -17.02 30.33
C TYR A 637 -29.65 -16.98 28.84
N TRP A 638 -30.94 -17.13 28.57
CA TRP A 638 -31.56 -16.90 27.28
C TRP A 638 -31.92 -15.43 27.13
N TYR A 639 -31.36 -14.79 26.11
CA TYR A 639 -31.73 -13.45 25.69
C TYR A 639 -32.76 -13.53 24.56
N ARG A 640 -33.96 -12.99 24.80
CA ARG A 640 -35.02 -12.97 23.79
C ARG A 640 -34.90 -11.73 22.92
N SER A 641 -34.83 -11.94 21.62
CA SER A 641 -34.72 -10.85 20.64
C SER A 641 -35.94 -10.78 19.74
N ALA A 642 -36.84 -9.84 20.03
CA ALA A 642 -38.01 -9.55 19.19
C ALA A 642 -37.84 -8.25 18.40
N PRO A 643 -38.39 -8.12 17.17
CA PRO A 643 -38.44 -6.86 16.42
C PRO A 643 -39.07 -5.70 17.20
N THR A 644 -40.03 -6.00 18.09
CA THR A 644 -40.72 -5.06 18.96
C THR A 644 -39.97 -4.77 20.27
N GLY A 645 -38.78 -5.33 20.47
CA GLY A 645 -37.97 -5.14 21.66
C GLY A 645 -37.54 -3.69 21.86
N MET A 646 -37.40 -3.27 23.12
CA MET A 646 -37.09 -1.87 23.48
C MET A 646 -35.80 -1.37 22.81
N ASN A 647 -34.74 -2.19 22.81
CA ASN A 647 -33.46 -1.83 22.20
C ASN A 647 -33.54 -1.65 20.67
N ARG A 648 -34.39 -2.42 19.97
CA ARG A 648 -34.56 -2.33 18.51
C ARG A 648 -35.40 -1.13 18.07
N ASN A 649 -36.23 -0.58 18.95
CA ASN A 649 -37.14 0.53 18.66
C ASN A 649 -36.73 1.85 19.32
N ALA A 650 -35.58 1.89 20.00
CA ALA A 650 -35.10 3.09 20.64
C ALA A 650 -34.30 3.99 19.69
N GLU A 651 -34.44 5.30 19.84
CA GLU A 651 -33.66 6.27 19.08
C GLU A 651 -32.20 6.23 19.54
N TRP A 652 -31.29 5.91 18.62
CA TRP A 652 -29.90 5.64 18.96
C TRP A 652 -29.21 6.83 19.63
N LEU A 653 -29.37 8.04 19.11
CA LEU A 653 -28.72 9.24 19.64
C LEU A 653 -29.24 9.60 21.04
N ARG A 654 -30.57 9.55 21.23
CA ARG A 654 -31.19 9.78 22.54
C ARG A 654 -30.61 8.85 23.61
N ASN A 655 -30.43 7.57 23.31
CA ASN A 655 -29.81 6.61 24.23
C ASN A 655 -28.32 6.87 24.54
N ARG A 656 -27.60 7.65 23.73
CA ARG A 656 -26.18 7.96 24.00
C ARG A 656 -26.03 9.21 24.85
N ARG A 657 -27.06 10.07 24.94
CA ARG A 657 -26.99 11.31 25.72
C ARG A 657 -26.63 11.05 27.20
N PRO A 658 -27.27 10.12 27.93
CA PRO A 658 -26.90 9.85 29.32
C PRO A 658 -25.46 9.30 29.45
N ILE A 659 -25.03 8.45 28.51
CA ILE A 659 -23.66 7.92 28.45
C ILE A 659 -22.65 9.07 28.29
N ILE A 660 -22.90 9.99 27.36
CA ILE A 660 -22.07 11.19 27.15
C ILE A 660 -22.04 12.08 28.40
N GLU A 661 -23.18 12.22 29.10
CA GLU A 661 -23.25 12.99 30.34
C GLU A 661 -22.42 12.38 31.48
N VAL A 662 -22.34 11.05 31.57
CA VAL A 662 -21.44 10.37 32.52
C VAL A 662 -19.99 10.74 32.24
N PHE A 663 -19.54 10.71 30.99
CA PHE A 663 -18.19 11.12 30.61
C PHE A 663 -17.91 12.60 30.91
N ARG A 664 -18.88 13.48 30.61
CA ARG A 664 -18.75 14.93 30.86
C ARG A 664 -18.48 15.23 32.34
N LYS A 665 -19.08 14.46 33.26
CA LYS A 665 -18.91 14.62 34.71
C LYS A 665 -17.55 14.13 35.24
N HIS A 666 -16.90 13.19 34.55
CA HIS A 666 -15.66 12.54 35.01
C HIS A 666 -14.37 13.16 34.42
N LYS A 667 -14.42 14.41 33.94
CA LYS A 667 -13.27 15.19 33.43
C LYS A 667 -12.38 14.42 32.43
N PHE A 668 -12.92 13.75 31.41
CA PHE A 668 -12.14 13.10 30.31
C PHE A 668 -10.87 12.31 30.74
N ALA A 669 -10.77 11.88 32.00
CA ALA A 669 -9.66 11.08 32.46
C ALA A 669 -9.89 9.68 31.89
N ARG A 670 -8.91 9.11 31.18
CA ARG A 670 -9.02 7.80 30.50
C ARG A 670 -9.96 7.82 29.28
N THR A 671 -9.83 8.83 28.42
CA THR A 671 -10.44 8.86 27.08
C THR A 671 -9.40 8.90 25.95
N ASP A 672 -8.17 8.49 26.24
CA ASP A 672 -7.03 8.61 25.33
C ASP A 672 -7.25 7.85 24.02
N MET A 673 -7.82 6.63 24.08
CA MET A 673 -8.07 5.84 22.87
C MET A 673 -9.22 6.42 22.05
N PHE A 674 -10.22 7.01 22.70
CA PHE A 674 -11.30 7.70 22.00
C PHE A 674 -10.81 8.97 21.29
N VAL A 675 -9.95 9.76 21.95
CA VAL A 675 -9.32 10.94 21.34
C VAL A 675 -8.43 10.52 20.16
N GLN A 676 -7.64 9.46 20.32
CA GLN A 676 -6.84 8.89 19.24
C GLN A 676 -7.70 8.48 18.03
N LEU A 677 -8.82 7.80 18.26
CA LEU A 677 -9.77 7.44 17.20
C LEU A 677 -10.36 8.67 16.49
N GLY A 678 -10.65 9.74 17.23
CA GLY A 678 -11.11 11.01 16.65
C GLY A 678 -10.03 11.73 15.83
N ILE A 679 -8.76 11.60 16.21
CA ILE A 679 -7.63 12.15 15.45
C ILE A 679 -7.38 11.32 14.18
N SER A 680 -7.38 10.00 14.32
CA SER A 680 -7.02 9.06 13.25
C SER A 680 -7.95 9.16 12.04
N SER A 681 -9.22 9.52 12.25
CA SER A 681 -10.21 9.66 11.17
C SER A 681 -9.79 10.69 10.11
N ASN A 682 -8.91 11.63 10.48
CA ASN A 682 -8.41 12.67 9.59
C ASN A 682 -6.92 12.50 9.26
N THR A 683 -6.08 12.01 10.17
CA THR A 683 -4.63 12.00 9.95
C THR A 683 -4.16 10.92 8.97
N ALA A 684 -4.68 9.70 9.04
CA ALA A 684 -4.18 8.58 8.24
C ALA A 684 -4.40 8.80 6.72
N SER A 685 -5.59 9.25 6.33
CA SER A 685 -5.86 9.59 4.93
C SER A 685 -5.10 10.84 4.50
N HIS A 686 -5.01 11.86 5.35
CA HIS A 686 -4.31 13.08 5.02
C HIS A 686 -2.82 12.88 4.79
N GLU A 687 -2.14 12.07 5.61
CA GLU A 687 -0.73 11.73 5.41
C GLU A 687 -0.51 10.99 4.09
N LYS A 688 -1.36 10.00 3.79
CA LYS A 688 -1.30 9.27 2.52
C LYS A 688 -1.50 10.23 1.33
N ASP A 689 -2.55 11.05 1.37
CA ASP A 689 -2.92 11.95 0.29
C ASP A 689 -1.85 13.03 0.08
N LEU A 690 -1.27 13.58 1.15
CA LEU A 690 -0.16 14.53 1.05
C LEU A 690 1.08 13.91 0.38
N ASN A 691 1.40 12.65 0.69
CA ASN A 691 2.56 12.00 0.08
C ASN A 691 2.32 11.60 -1.37
N LEU A 692 1.11 11.13 -1.72
CA LEU A 692 0.72 10.94 -3.12
C LEU A 692 0.74 12.27 -3.89
N TRP A 693 0.24 13.35 -3.29
CA TRP A 693 0.32 14.68 -3.87
C TRP A 693 1.76 15.18 -4.04
N ASN A 694 2.66 14.85 -3.10
CA ASN A 694 4.09 15.12 -3.27
C ASN A 694 4.69 14.34 -4.45
N LEU A 695 4.26 13.09 -4.70
CA LEU A 695 4.68 12.33 -5.88
C LEU A 695 4.19 12.99 -7.17
N GLU A 696 2.94 13.42 -7.23
CA GLU A 696 2.37 14.17 -8.35
C GLU A 696 3.16 15.44 -8.65
N LEU A 697 3.46 16.24 -7.62
CA LEU A 697 4.13 17.53 -7.78
C LEU A 697 5.62 17.41 -8.09
N ARG A 698 6.32 16.43 -7.52
CA ARG A 698 7.79 16.35 -7.54
C ARG A 698 8.36 15.37 -8.56
N VAL A 699 7.74 14.20 -8.72
CA VAL A 699 8.27 13.11 -9.55
C VAL A 699 7.77 13.23 -10.99
N LYS A 700 6.54 13.73 -11.19
CA LYS A 700 5.90 13.90 -12.52
C LYS A 700 5.90 12.62 -13.36
N ASP A 701 5.80 11.47 -12.70
CA ASP A 701 5.73 10.16 -13.32
C ASP A 701 4.58 9.36 -12.69
N GLU A 702 3.54 9.15 -13.49
CA GLU A 702 2.31 8.48 -13.08
C GLU A 702 2.55 7.02 -12.62
N ARG A 703 3.67 6.41 -13.01
CA ARG A 703 3.99 5.03 -12.64
C ARG A 703 4.21 4.86 -11.14
N TYR A 704 4.80 5.86 -10.46
CA TYR A 704 4.95 5.82 -8.99
C TYR A 704 3.60 5.87 -8.27
N LEU A 705 2.63 6.62 -8.81
CA LEU A 705 1.26 6.68 -8.29
C LEU A 705 0.52 5.36 -8.51
N ARG A 706 0.61 4.81 -9.73
CA ARG A 706 0.04 3.49 -10.06
C ARG A 706 0.63 2.38 -9.18
N LEU A 707 1.95 2.41 -8.96
CA LEU A 707 2.64 1.46 -8.08
C LEU A 707 2.12 1.56 -6.64
N SER A 708 1.87 2.78 -6.15
CA SER A 708 1.41 3.05 -4.78
C SER A 708 -0.10 2.85 -4.58
N ALA A 709 -0.86 2.62 -5.66
CA ALA A 709 -2.31 2.37 -5.60
C ALA A 709 -2.65 0.86 -5.49
N GLY A 710 -1.74 -0.03 -5.91
CA GLY A 710 -1.96 -1.47 -5.97
C GLY A 710 -1.49 -2.24 -4.73
N SER A 711 -1.62 -3.57 -4.78
CA SER A 711 -1.00 -4.45 -3.78
C SER A 711 0.51 -4.49 -3.97
N ALA A 712 1.26 -4.12 -2.93
CA ALA A 712 2.70 -3.85 -3.03
C ALA A 712 3.52 -5.02 -3.58
N ASN A 713 3.16 -6.27 -3.24
CA ASN A 713 3.91 -7.45 -3.68
C ASN A 713 3.23 -8.22 -4.82
N ALA A 714 2.20 -7.67 -5.47
CA ALA A 714 1.59 -8.32 -6.62
C ALA A 714 2.60 -8.48 -7.78
N PRO A 715 2.51 -9.53 -8.62
CA PRO A 715 3.40 -9.71 -9.76
C PRO A 715 3.47 -8.46 -10.66
N ASP A 716 2.33 -7.82 -10.91
CA ASP A 716 2.24 -6.59 -11.71
C ASP A 716 2.92 -5.39 -11.02
N ALA A 717 2.88 -5.32 -9.69
CA ALA A 717 3.59 -4.29 -8.93
C ALA A 717 5.12 -4.51 -8.98
N MET A 718 5.58 -5.77 -8.91
CA MET A 718 7.00 -6.10 -9.07
C MET A 718 7.50 -5.79 -10.48
N GLN A 719 6.70 -6.08 -11.50
CA GLN A 719 7.01 -5.70 -12.88
C GLN A 719 7.08 -4.19 -13.03
N LEU A 720 6.08 -3.45 -12.54
CA LEU A 720 6.07 -1.98 -12.60
C LEU A 720 7.26 -1.37 -11.84
N LEU A 721 7.64 -1.94 -10.70
CA LEU A 721 8.82 -1.52 -9.95
C LEU A 721 10.12 -1.77 -10.75
N ALA A 722 10.22 -2.89 -11.47
CA ALA A 722 11.36 -3.18 -12.34
C ALA A 722 11.44 -2.20 -13.52
N GLU A 723 10.31 -1.86 -14.14
CA GLU A 723 10.22 -0.85 -15.20
C GLU A 723 10.66 0.54 -14.71
N ILE A 724 10.22 0.92 -13.51
CA ILE A 724 10.66 2.15 -12.85
C ILE A 724 12.18 2.10 -12.62
N ALA A 725 12.70 1.03 -12.02
CA ALA A 725 14.15 0.89 -11.78
C ALA A 725 14.98 0.96 -13.08
N ALA A 726 14.53 0.32 -14.16
CA ALA A 726 15.23 0.35 -15.45
C ALA A 726 15.33 1.78 -16.01
N ARG A 727 14.22 2.54 -15.97
CA ARG A 727 14.21 3.94 -16.45
C ARG A 727 15.05 4.87 -15.59
N GLU A 728 15.16 4.60 -14.30
CA GLU A 728 16.01 5.35 -13.37
C GLU A 728 17.50 4.98 -13.48
N GLY A 729 17.89 4.27 -14.55
CA GLY A 729 19.28 3.87 -14.81
C GLY A 729 19.77 2.70 -13.96
N ARG A 730 18.87 1.96 -13.30
CA ARG A 730 19.18 0.84 -12.39
C ARG A 730 18.87 -0.52 -13.02
N ALA A 731 19.47 -0.79 -14.19
CA ALA A 731 19.25 -2.03 -14.96
C ALA A 731 19.50 -3.31 -14.14
N ASP A 732 20.58 -3.36 -13.35
CA ASP A 732 20.88 -4.51 -12.48
C ASP A 732 19.78 -4.76 -11.43
N THR A 733 19.19 -3.70 -10.89
CA THR A 733 18.06 -3.78 -9.95
C THR A 733 16.82 -4.31 -10.65
N ALA A 734 16.52 -3.83 -11.85
CA ALA A 734 15.39 -4.30 -12.65
C ALA A 734 15.50 -5.79 -12.99
N ILE A 735 16.68 -6.26 -13.40
CA ILE A 735 16.94 -7.68 -13.67
C ILE A 735 16.73 -8.52 -12.41
N SER A 736 17.23 -8.05 -11.26
CA SER A 736 17.06 -8.72 -9.97
C SER A 736 15.58 -8.87 -9.60
N LEU A 737 14.78 -7.82 -9.77
CA LEU A 737 13.34 -7.83 -9.50
C LEU A 737 12.60 -8.82 -10.42
N LEU A 738 12.91 -8.82 -11.72
CA LEU A 738 12.27 -9.71 -12.70
C LEU A 738 12.65 -11.18 -12.48
N ALA A 739 13.87 -11.46 -12.01
CA ALA A 739 14.31 -12.83 -11.71
C ALA A 739 13.48 -13.49 -10.60
N HIS A 740 12.98 -12.69 -9.65
CA HIS A 740 12.19 -13.17 -8.52
C HIS A 740 10.67 -13.11 -8.78
N ALA A 741 10.22 -12.52 -9.90
CA ALA A 741 8.81 -12.42 -10.26
C ALA A 741 8.22 -13.72 -10.85
N GLY A 742 9.01 -14.80 -10.97
CA GLY A 742 8.49 -16.16 -11.22
C GLY A 742 7.92 -16.44 -12.61
N ARG A 743 8.24 -15.65 -13.66
CA ARG A 743 7.85 -15.96 -15.04
C ARG A 743 8.94 -16.75 -15.78
N SER A 744 8.53 -17.82 -16.46
CA SER A 744 9.38 -18.67 -17.33
C SER A 744 9.98 -17.94 -18.54
N ASP A 745 9.47 -16.75 -18.88
CA ASP A 745 9.91 -15.96 -20.03
C ASP A 745 10.99 -14.92 -19.64
N PHE A 746 11.80 -15.26 -18.63
CA PHE A 746 12.84 -14.42 -18.03
C PHE A 746 13.78 -13.78 -19.07
N THR A 747 14.06 -14.48 -20.17
CA THR A 747 15.01 -14.01 -21.19
C THR A 747 14.40 -13.09 -22.24
N LEU A 748 13.10 -13.19 -22.53
CA LEU A 748 12.44 -12.37 -23.57
C LEU A 748 11.92 -11.05 -23.00
N GLY A 749 11.23 -11.09 -21.85
CA GLY A 749 10.69 -9.88 -21.22
C GLY A 749 11.75 -8.92 -20.66
N VAL A 750 12.87 -9.44 -20.14
CA VAL A 750 13.99 -8.62 -19.66
C VAL A 750 14.73 -7.98 -20.84
N VAL A 751 14.92 -8.70 -21.94
CA VAL A 751 15.56 -8.15 -23.14
C VAL A 751 14.67 -7.12 -23.80
N ASP A 752 13.36 -7.34 -23.88
CA ASP A 752 12.42 -6.37 -24.45
C ASP A 752 12.17 -5.17 -23.53
N MET A 753 12.20 -5.33 -22.21
CA MET A 753 12.12 -4.22 -21.25
C MET A 753 13.43 -3.43 -21.17
N LEU A 754 14.60 -4.09 -21.17
CA LEU A 754 15.89 -3.41 -21.28
C LEU A 754 16.07 -2.78 -22.66
N LYS A 755 15.52 -3.37 -23.74
CA LYS A 755 15.45 -2.76 -25.06
C LYS A 755 14.43 -1.64 -25.13
N ALA A 756 13.30 -1.68 -24.44
CA ALA A 756 12.33 -0.58 -24.42
C ALA A 756 12.82 0.56 -23.52
N ALA A 757 13.42 0.26 -22.37
CA ALA A 757 14.09 1.25 -21.53
C ALA A 757 15.32 1.80 -22.23
N ALA A 758 16.09 0.98 -22.95
CA ALA A 758 17.09 1.44 -23.90
C ALA A 758 16.41 2.28 -24.97
N ASP A 759 15.53 1.79 -25.84
CA ASP A 759 14.81 2.53 -26.89
C ASP A 759 13.95 3.73 -26.42
N GLU A 760 13.75 3.95 -25.13
CA GLU A 760 13.19 5.20 -24.55
C GLU A 760 14.29 6.12 -23.97
N THR A 761 15.38 5.58 -23.39
CA THR A 761 16.58 6.35 -22.98
C THR A 761 17.60 6.56 -24.10
N VAL A 762 17.51 5.81 -25.20
CA VAL A 762 18.38 5.75 -26.37
C VAL A 762 17.99 6.85 -27.33
N PRO A 763 16.73 7.24 -27.56
CA PRO A 763 16.42 8.51 -28.23
C PRO A 763 16.96 9.69 -27.42
N GLU A 764 16.92 9.64 -26.09
CA GLU A 764 17.45 10.71 -25.22
C GLU A 764 19.00 10.73 -25.15
N LEU A 765 19.68 9.57 -25.20
CA LEU A 765 21.15 9.46 -25.24
C LEU A 765 21.73 9.54 -26.67
N HIS A 766 21.05 9.02 -27.69
CA HIS A 766 21.47 9.12 -29.10
C HIS A 766 21.26 10.54 -29.64
N SER A 767 20.17 11.23 -29.29
CA SER A 767 20.03 12.67 -29.63
C SER A 767 21.12 13.54 -28.99
N SER A 768 21.78 13.04 -27.93
CA SER A 768 22.91 13.73 -27.28
C SER A 768 24.28 13.46 -27.92
N LEU A 769 24.40 12.45 -28.80
CA LEU A 769 25.67 12.01 -29.38
C LEU A 769 25.87 12.43 -30.85
N TYR A 770 24.82 12.89 -31.54
CA TYR A 770 24.92 13.47 -32.88
C TYR A 770 24.16 14.78 -32.98
N ARG A 771 24.64 15.69 -33.84
CA ARG A 771 23.91 16.87 -34.26
C ARG A 771 23.36 16.68 -35.65
N GLU A 772 22.19 17.22 -35.88
CA GLU A 772 21.58 17.33 -37.20
C GLU A 772 21.57 18.79 -37.63
N HIS A 773 21.88 19.04 -38.90
CA HIS A 773 21.84 20.37 -39.48
C HIS A 773 21.20 20.30 -40.85
N TYR A 774 20.18 21.14 -41.07
CA TYR A 774 19.56 21.36 -42.37
C TYR A 774 20.44 22.27 -43.21
N LEU A 775 20.70 21.88 -44.45
CA LEU A 775 21.39 22.74 -45.39
C LEU A 775 20.47 23.90 -45.76
N SER A 776 20.99 25.11 -45.63
CA SER A 776 20.33 26.31 -46.11
C SER A 776 20.42 26.42 -47.63
N VAL A 777 19.67 27.35 -48.21
CA VAL A 777 19.74 27.71 -49.64
C VAL A 777 21.16 28.01 -50.16
N GLU A 778 22.08 28.48 -49.31
CA GLU A 778 23.39 28.98 -49.76
C GLU A 778 24.31 27.86 -50.28
N PRO A 779 24.54 26.75 -49.55
CA PRO A 779 25.18 25.55 -50.11
C PRO A 779 24.50 25.00 -51.36
N LEU A 780 23.16 25.03 -51.43
CA LEU A 780 22.41 24.52 -52.58
C LEU A 780 22.66 25.34 -53.86
N ARG A 781 22.82 26.67 -53.72
CA ARG A 781 23.20 27.55 -54.84
C ARG A 781 24.62 27.34 -55.35
N LEU A 782 25.50 26.80 -54.50
CA LEU A 782 26.89 26.50 -54.84
C LEU A 782 27.08 25.05 -55.30
N ALA A 783 25.99 24.29 -55.47
CA ALA A 783 26.06 22.92 -55.96
C ALA A 783 26.69 22.86 -57.35
N HIS A 784 27.66 21.98 -57.53
CA HIS A 784 28.23 21.71 -58.84
C HIS A 784 27.36 20.65 -59.52
N VAL A 785 26.73 21.00 -60.64
CA VAL A 785 25.76 20.13 -61.32
C VAL A 785 26.37 19.60 -62.62
N GLY A 786 26.16 18.31 -62.88
CA GLY A 786 26.59 17.66 -64.12
C GLY A 786 25.80 16.40 -64.40
N SER A 787 26.00 15.81 -65.58
CA SER A 787 25.34 14.57 -65.99
C SER A 787 26.32 13.52 -66.50
N HIS A 788 25.88 12.26 -66.51
CA HIS A 788 26.61 11.14 -67.10
C HIS A 788 25.64 10.25 -67.90
N PRO A 789 26.02 9.72 -69.09
CA PRO A 789 27.35 9.80 -69.74
C PRO A 789 27.67 11.13 -70.45
N ASP A 790 26.70 12.03 -70.59
CA ASP A 790 26.88 13.30 -71.29
C ASP A 790 27.48 14.39 -70.36
N ALA A 791 28.80 14.54 -70.39
CA ALA A 791 29.54 15.46 -69.53
C ALA A 791 29.45 16.94 -69.96
N ASP A 792 29.10 17.21 -71.23
CA ASP A 792 28.98 18.57 -71.78
C ASP A 792 27.54 19.11 -71.71
N ALA A 793 26.58 18.27 -71.33
CA ALA A 793 25.22 18.71 -71.05
C ALA A 793 25.20 19.60 -69.79
N ASN A 794 24.61 20.79 -69.93
CA ASN A 794 24.43 21.74 -68.84
C ASN A 794 22.97 21.62 -68.34
N PRO A 795 22.64 20.68 -67.44
CA PRO A 795 21.27 20.41 -67.02
C PRO A 795 20.69 21.61 -66.30
N LEU A 796 19.39 21.85 -66.49
CA LEU A 796 18.69 22.90 -65.74
C LEU A 796 18.74 22.56 -64.23
N SER A 797 19.25 23.50 -63.44
CA SER A 797 19.15 23.46 -62.00
C SER A 797 18.81 24.83 -61.44
N TYR A 798 17.94 24.88 -60.44
CA TYR A 798 17.62 26.11 -59.72
C TYR A 798 17.29 25.81 -58.27
N VAL A 799 17.36 26.83 -57.43
CA VAL A 799 17.12 26.72 -56.00
C VAL A 799 16.03 27.71 -55.59
N GLU A 800 14.96 27.20 -54.97
CA GLU A 800 13.91 28.04 -54.41
C GLU A 800 14.23 28.42 -52.96
N GLN A 801 13.84 29.63 -52.57
CA GLN A 801 13.93 30.09 -51.19
C GLN A 801 12.54 30.04 -50.55
N SER A 802 12.42 29.28 -49.46
CA SER A 802 11.19 29.12 -48.67
C SER A 802 10.05 28.33 -49.36
N PRO A 803 10.12 26.98 -49.37
CA PRO A 803 11.12 26.16 -48.68
C PRO A 803 12.48 26.16 -49.40
N ASP A 804 13.58 25.89 -48.67
CA ASP A 804 14.91 25.77 -49.28
C ASP A 804 14.97 24.44 -50.06
N GLN A 805 14.92 24.51 -51.39
CA GLN A 805 14.78 23.34 -52.27
C GLN A 805 15.67 23.46 -53.51
N LEU A 806 16.33 22.37 -53.90
CA LEU A 806 17.13 22.27 -55.11
C LEU A 806 16.39 21.44 -56.15
N PHE A 807 16.21 21.96 -57.36
CA PHE A 807 15.64 21.23 -58.48
C PHE A 807 16.72 20.86 -59.48
N LEU A 808 16.67 19.62 -59.97
CA LEU A 808 17.58 19.08 -60.98
C LEU A 808 16.80 18.48 -62.14
N GLU A 809 17.18 18.85 -63.35
CA GLU A 809 16.62 18.29 -64.58
C GLU A 809 17.34 17.00 -64.98
N ALA A 810 16.59 15.93 -65.24
CA ALA A 810 17.10 14.73 -65.88
C ALA A 810 16.44 14.51 -67.26
N LYS A 811 17.23 13.98 -68.21
CA LYS A 811 16.81 13.68 -69.59
C LYS A 811 17.17 12.24 -69.96
N GLY A 812 16.37 11.64 -70.83
CA GLY A 812 16.32 10.20 -71.08
C GLY A 812 17.63 9.42 -71.00
N GLY A 813 17.73 8.60 -69.95
CA GLY A 813 18.85 7.67 -69.71
C GLY A 813 20.04 8.26 -68.95
N ASN A 814 20.13 9.58 -68.78
CA ASN A 814 21.22 10.23 -68.06
C ASN A 814 20.95 10.29 -66.56
N ILE A 815 22.03 10.24 -65.77
CA ILE A 815 21.99 10.54 -64.34
C ILE A 815 22.45 11.99 -64.15
N THR A 816 21.55 12.86 -63.71
CA THR A 816 21.89 14.23 -63.32
C THR A 816 22.22 14.27 -61.84
N MET A 817 23.35 14.89 -61.50
CA MET A 817 23.89 14.94 -60.15
C MET A 817 24.18 16.38 -59.74
N ALA A 818 23.91 16.69 -58.47
CA ALA A 818 24.38 17.89 -57.80
C ALA A 818 25.33 17.50 -56.68
N LEU A 819 26.59 17.95 -56.80
CA LEU A 819 27.63 17.75 -55.81
C LEU A 819 27.76 19.00 -54.93
N LEU A 820 27.44 18.83 -53.66
CA LEU A 820 27.55 19.84 -52.61
C LEU A 820 28.87 19.62 -51.86
N LYS A 821 29.88 20.44 -52.18
CA LYS A 821 31.24 20.24 -51.65
C LYS A 821 31.38 20.66 -50.19
N GLY A 822 31.96 19.81 -49.36
CA GLY A 822 32.33 20.07 -47.97
C GLY A 822 31.16 20.38 -47.02
N VAL A 823 29.93 20.02 -47.41
CA VAL A 823 28.72 20.27 -46.61
C VAL A 823 28.53 19.23 -45.50
N CYS A 824 29.17 18.07 -45.61
CA CYS A 824 29.17 17.06 -44.55
C CYS A 824 30.34 17.32 -43.59
N PRO A 825 30.10 17.71 -42.32
CA PRO A 825 31.17 17.98 -41.37
C PRO A 825 31.93 16.70 -40.96
N PRO A 826 33.13 16.81 -40.33
CA PRO A 826 33.80 15.67 -39.71
C PRO A 826 32.87 14.96 -38.72
N GLY A 827 32.85 13.64 -38.76
CA GLY A 827 31.93 12.81 -37.99
C GLY A 827 30.56 12.62 -38.64
N ALA A 828 30.33 13.04 -39.87
CA ALA A 828 29.09 12.74 -40.61
C ALA A 828 28.84 11.22 -40.66
N ILE A 829 27.67 10.81 -40.16
CA ILE A 829 27.23 9.42 -40.09
C ILE A 829 26.04 9.13 -41.00
N GLY A 830 25.36 10.17 -41.50
CA GLY A 830 24.29 10.02 -42.49
C GLY A 830 23.74 11.35 -42.99
N ALA A 831 22.91 11.28 -44.01
CA ALA A 831 22.14 12.39 -44.55
C ALA A 831 20.76 11.90 -44.99
N SER A 832 19.78 12.80 -45.02
CA SER A 832 18.43 12.54 -45.54
C SER A 832 17.90 13.76 -46.29
N CYS A 833 16.97 13.54 -47.20
CA CYS A 833 16.20 14.61 -47.82
C CYS A 833 14.86 14.10 -48.35
N TRP A 834 13.93 15.03 -48.56
CA TRP A 834 12.66 14.76 -49.21
C TRP A 834 12.76 15.03 -50.71
N VAL A 835 12.33 14.06 -51.51
CA VAL A 835 12.33 14.12 -52.98
C VAL A 835 10.93 14.06 -53.55
N TYR A 836 10.69 14.80 -54.62
CA TYR A 836 9.39 14.86 -55.30
C TYR A 836 9.57 15.32 -56.75
N LEU A 837 8.52 15.15 -57.56
CA LEU A 837 8.45 15.63 -58.93
C LEU A 837 7.70 16.96 -59.00
N ASP A 838 8.20 17.87 -59.83
CA ASP A 838 7.55 19.15 -60.12
C ASP A 838 6.31 19.01 -61.02
N GLU A 839 5.45 20.02 -61.01
CA GLU A 839 4.09 19.98 -61.57
C GLU A 839 4.05 19.88 -63.12
N ASP A 840 5.08 20.41 -63.81
CA ASP A 840 5.09 20.58 -65.27
C ASP A 840 5.73 19.42 -66.08
N LEU A 841 6.40 18.46 -65.44
CA LEU A 841 7.07 17.32 -66.11
C LEU A 841 6.81 16.00 -65.36
N THR A 842 5.79 15.25 -65.79
CA THR A 842 5.15 14.16 -65.01
C THR A 842 5.58 12.74 -65.41
N GLU A 843 6.83 12.53 -65.81
CA GLU A 843 7.36 11.18 -66.05
C GLU A 843 7.97 10.60 -64.75
N PRO A 844 7.88 9.28 -64.50
CA PRO A 844 8.49 8.67 -63.32
C PRO A 844 10.01 8.89 -63.28
N ALA A 845 10.53 9.29 -62.13
CA ALA A 845 11.97 9.47 -61.91
C ALA A 845 12.44 8.69 -60.70
N GLN A 846 13.73 8.38 -60.71
CA GLN A 846 14.41 7.76 -59.59
C GLN A 846 15.35 8.76 -58.94
N PHE A 847 15.37 8.76 -57.61
CA PHE A 847 16.16 9.66 -56.79
C PHE A 847 17.11 8.89 -55.90
N GLN A 848 18.29 9.44 -55.65
CA GLN A 848 19.25 8.87 -54.71
C GLN A 848 20.06 10.00 -54.07
N LEU A 849 20.51 9.77 -52.83
CA LEU A 849 21.58 10.56 -52.23
C LEU A 849 22.75 9.68 -51.78
N ALA A 850 23.94 10.26 -51.72
CA ALA A 850 25.13 9.60 -51.20
C ALA A 850 26.06 10.60 -50.51
N ILE A 851 26.77 10.15 -49.48
CA ILE A 851 27.88 10.90 -48.88
C ILE A 851 29.16 10.37 -49.53
N VAL A 852 29.89 11.23 -50.23
CA VAL A 852 31.03 10.85 -51.06
C VAL A 852 32.27 11.67 -50.70
N ASP A 853 33.42 11.19 -51.14
CA ASP A 853 34.67 11.94 -51.14
C ASP A 853 35.03 12.23 -52.60
N ALA A 854 34.61 13.39 -53.12
CA ALA A 854 34.68 13.68 -54.54
C ALA A 854 35.99 14.37 -54.97
N GLU A 855 37.02 14.36 -54.11
CA GLU A 855 38.31 14.98 -54.44
C GLU A 855 38.91 14.33 -55.70
N ASN A 856 39.05 15.13 -56.77
CA ASN A 856 39.51 14.72 -58.11
C ASN A 856 38.63 13.68 -58.84
N GLN A 857 37.37 13.46 -58.44
CA GLN A 857 36.46 12.55 -59.14
C GLN A 857 35.66 13.27 -60.23
N THR A 858 35.48 12.62 -61.38
CA THR A 858 34.58 13.11 -62.44
C THR A 858 33.13 12.68 -62.16
N PHE A 859 32.14 13.33 -62.79
CA PHE A 859 30.73 12.88 -62.66
C PHE A 859 30.53 11.44 -63.17
N GLY A 860 31.38 10.93 -64.06
CA GLY A 860 31.35 9.52 -64.46
C GLY A 860 31.83 8.55 -63.38
N ASP A 861 32.75 8.97 -62.53
CA ASP A 861 33.18 8.18 -61.37
C ASP A 861 32.10 8.20 -60.28
N LEU A 862 31.48 9.36 -60.05
CA LEU A 862 30.37 9.52 -59.10
C LEU A 862 29.12 8.73 -59.52
N ALA A 863 28.82 8.65 -60.82
CA ALA A 863 27.71 7.83 -61.33
C ALA A 863 27.89 6.34 -60.98
N LYS A 864 29.12 5.80 -61.08
CA LYS A 864 29.42 4.42 -60.69
C LYS A 864 29.22 4.17 -59.20
N VAL A 865 29.47 5.17 -58.34
CA VAL A 865 29.21 5.09 -56.89
C VAL A 865 27.71 4.95 -56.61
N LEU A 866 26.87 5.69 -57.35
CA LEU A 866 25.41 5.60 -57.22
C LEU A 866 24.88 4.24 -57.71
N GLU A 867 25.43 3.72 -58.82
CA GLU A 867 25.04 2.42 -59.40
C GLU A 867 25.48 1.20 -58.57
N SER A 868 26.57 1.31 -57.82
CA SER A 868 27.09 0.24 -56.95
C SER A 868 26.43 0.17 -55.56
N ASN A 869 25.25 0.77 -55.39
CA ASN A 869 24.50 0.91 -54.13
C ASN A 869 25.27 1.68 -53.02
N GLY A 870 26.18 2.59 -53.38
CA GLY A 870 26.97 3.39 -52.44
C GLY A 870 26.22 4.54 -51.73
N GLY A 871 24.89 4.54 -51.73
CA GLY A 871 24.06 5.62 -51.18
C GLY A 871 22.73 5.13 -50.62
N SER A 872 21.67 5.95 -50.69
CA SER A 872 20.33 5.61 -50.20
C SER A 872 19.63 4.48 -50.98
N GLY A 873 20.22 4.04 -52.09
CA GLY A 873 19.51 3.33 -53.16
C GLY A 873 18.63 4.25 -53.99
N TRP A 874 18.27 3.81 -55.19
CA TRP A 874 17.36 4.53 -56.09
C TRP A 874 15.91 4.38 -55.63
N ALA A 875 15.26 5.49 -55.28
CA ALA A 875 13.86 5.55 -54.89
C ALA A 875 13.00 6.06 -56.05
N ASP A 876 12.01 5.27 -56.45
CA ASP A 876 11.04 5.66 -57.48
C ASP A 876 10.05 6.71 -56.95
N VAL A 877 9.83 7.77 -57.71
CA VAL A 877 8.74 8.73 -57.55
C VAL A 877 8.01 8.81 -58.89
N SER A 878 6.72 8.46 -58.90
CA SER A 878 5.94 8.28 -60.13
C SER A 878 4.82 9.30 -60.33
N ARG A 879 4.60 10.19 -59.36
CA ARG A 879 3.53 11.21 -59.38
C ARG A 879 4.08 12.56 -58.93
N ALA A 880 3.60 13.63 -59.55
CA ALA A 880 3.87 15.00 -59.10
C ALA A 880 3.40 15.20 -57.66
N HIS A 881 4.18 15.95 -56.87
CA HIS A 881 3.95 16.22 -55.43
C HIS A 881 3.93 14.99 -54.49
N GLU A 882 4.25 13.79 -54.98
CA GLU A 882 4.48 12.64 -54.10
C GLU A 882 5.86 12.78 -53.44
N ALA A 883 5.89 13.37 -52.25
CA ALA A 883 7.11 13.50 -51.47
C ALA A 883 7.51 12.16 -50.84
N ARG A 884 8.74 11.74 -51.05
CA ARG A 884 9.35 10.58 -50.40
C ARG A 884 10.63 10.99 -49.69
N GLU A 885 10.84 10.48 -48.48
CA GLU A 885 12.13 10.67 -47.82
C GLU A 885 13.11 9.60 -48.30
N ILE A 886 14.32 10.04 -48.66
CA ILE A 886 15.46 9.16 -48.95
C ILE A 886 16.56 9.44 -47.93
N GLN A 887 17.28 8.39 -47.52
CA GLN A 887 18.29 8.47 -46.46
C GLN A 887 19.54 7.65 -46.83
N ALA A 888 20.74 8.20 -46.61
CA ALA A 888 22.00 7.48 -46.79
C ALA A 888 22.80 7.50 -45.47
N ALA A 889 23.34 6.34 -45.09
CA ALA A 889 24.18 6.18 -43.90
C ALA A 889 25.61 5.78 -44.30
N VAL A 890 26.59 6.21 -43.53
CA VAL A 890 27.99 5.81 -43.70
C VAL A 890 28.35 4.79 -42.61
N SER A 891 29.00 3.70 -42.99
CA SER A 891 29.37 2.61 -42.08
C SER A 891 30.38 3.00 -40.99
N SER A 892 31.12 4.10 -41.17
CA SER A 892 32.04 4.65 -40.17
C SER A 892 32.19 6.17 -40.32
N PRO A 893 32.26 6.96 -39.22
CA PRO A 893 32.43 8.40 -39.29
C PRO A 893 33.82 8.78 -39.82
N SER A 894 33.86 9.69 -40.79
CA SER A 894 35.12 10.25 -41.32
C SER A 894 35.67 11.35 -40.42
N PHE A 895 37.00 11.42 -40.24
CA PHE A 895 37.66 12.53 -39.52
C PHE A 895 37.83 13.80 -40.37
N ALA A 896 37.57 13.72 -41.67
CA ALA A 896 37.58 14.86 -42.60
C ALA A 896 36.17 15.22 -43.09
N ARG A 897 35.99 16.46 -43.56
CA ARG A 897 34.74 16.88 -44.25
C ARG A 897 34.53 16.03 -45.50
N ARG A 898 33.27 15.76 -45.82
CA ARG A 898 32.86 15.03 -47.03
C ARG A 898 31.87 15.84 -47.84
N ASP A 899 31.60 15.37 -49.04
CA ASP A 899 30.66 15.97 -49.96
C ASP A 899 29.31 15.24 -49.90
N LEU A 900 28.24 15.93 -50.28
CA LEU A 900 26.91 15.35 -50.43
C LEU A 900 26.54 15.34 -51.91
N LEU A 901 26.19 14.17 -52.42
CA LEU A 901 25.78 13.96 -53.80
C LEU A 901 24.27 13.70 -53.84
N LEU A 902 23.54 14.51 -54.60
CA LEU A 902 22.11 14.35 -54.85
C LEU A 902 21.92 13.99 -56.33
N ALA A 903 21.13 12.97 -56.63
CA ALA A 903 21.02 12.47 -57.99
C ALA A 903 19.58 12.14 -58.38
N VAL A 904 19.24 12.45 -59.63
CA VAL A 904 17.96 12.12 -60.25
C VAL A 904 18.20 11.55 -61.64
N ARG A 905 17.43 10.52 -62.01
CA ARG A 905 17.42 9.95 -63.36
C ARG A 905 16.01 9.60 -63.80
N THR A 906 15.78 9.60 -65.11
CA THR A 906 14.49 9.20 -65.71
C THR A 906 14.70 8.29 -66.90
N ALA A 907 13.80 7.34 -67.08
CA ALA A 907 13.68 6.53 -68.30
C ALA A 907 12.86 7.23 -69.40
N GLY A 908 12.17 8.31 -69.06
CA GLY A 908 11.38 9.11 -70.00
C GLY A 908 12.17 10.22 -70.69
N SER A 909 11.49 11.08 -71.44
CA SER A 909 12.09 12.17 -72.20
C SER A 909 12.76 13.25 -71.32
N ARG A 910 12.08 13.76 -70.28
CA ARG A 910 12.56 14.88 -69.45
C ARG A 910 11.77 15.01 -68.16
N VAL A 911 12.46 15.21 -67.03
CA VAL A 911 11.85 15.42 -65.72
C VAL A 911 12.60 16.48 -64.92
N LEU A 912 11.88 17.15 -64.01
CA LEU A 912 12.47 18.05 -63.01
C LEU A 912 12.20 17.48 -61.61
N GLY A 913 13.27 17.07 -60.93
CA GLY A 913 13.22 16.47 -59.60
C GLY A 913 13.64 17.44 -58.51
N GLY A 914 12.80 17.60 -57.48
CA GLY A 914 13.06 18.46 -56.33
C GLY A 914 13.68 17.71 -55.15
N PHE A 915 14.61 18.36 -54.47
CA PHE A 915 15.23 17.93 -53.21
C PHE A 915 15.01 19.00 -52.15
N SER A 916 14.35 18.64 -51.05
CA SER A 916 13.98 19.57 -49.98
C SER A 916 14.33 19.01 -48.60
N SER A 917 14.40 19.91 -47.61
CA SER A 917 14.69 19.55 -46.22
C SER A 917 15.96 18.67 -46.09
N ILE A 918 17.00 19.01 -46.86
CA ILE A 918 18.24 18.25 -46.90
C ILE A 918 18.96 18.39 -45.56
N GLN A 919 19.16 17.27 -44.88
CA GLN A 919 19.65 17.19 -43.52
C GLN A 919 20.91 16.32 -43.46
N VAL A 920 21.92 16.75 -42.70
CA VAL A 920 23.13 15.97 -42.43
C VAL A 920 23.24 15.68 -40.94
N ARG A 921 23.46 14.41 -40.60
CA ARG A 921 23.66 13.90 -39.23
C ARG A 921 25.14 13.61 -38.99
N HIS A 922 25.71 14.15 -37.91
CA HIS A 922 27.11 13.94 -37.56
C HIS A 922 27.34 13.74 -36.05
N ALA A 923 28.26 12.84 -35.70
CA ALA A 923 28.63 12.53 -34.32
C ALA A 923 29.45 13.65 -33.68
N VAL A 924 29.20 13.94 -32.39
CA VAL A 924 29.93 14.93 -31.60
C VAL A 924 31.21 14.29 -31.05
N SER A 925 32.38 14.58 -31.62
CA SER A 925 33.66 14.00 -31.14
C SER A 925 34.25 14.75 -29.92
N ASN A 926 34.89 13.99 -29.03
CA ASN A 926 35.46 14.38 -27.72
C ASN A 926 36.65 15.39 -27.74
N GLY A 927 36.84 16.16 -28.81
CA GLY A 927 38.01 17.04 -28.98
C GLY A 927 37.81 18.53 -28.65
N ALA A 928 36.57 18.99 -28.44
CA ALA A 928 36.30 20.40 -28.13
C ALA A 928 36.19 20.59 -26.60
N ARG A 929 37.04 21.47 -26.05
CA ARG A 929 37.03 21.93 -24.65
C ARG A 929 35.61 21.99 -24.10
N HIS A 930 35.39 21.32 -22.97
CA HIS A 930 34.15 21.37 -22.19
C HIS A 930 33.55 22.78 -22.21
N PRO A 931 32.38 22.99 -22.83
CA PRO A 931 31.62 24.19 -22.55
C PRO A 931 31.19 24.09 -21.09
N ARG A 932 31.45 25.17 -20.33
CA ARG A 932 30.99 25.35 -18.95
C ARG A 932 29.54 24.86 -18.83
N LEU A 933 29.27 23.98 -17.87
CA LEU A 933 27.99 23.32 -17.57
C LEU A 933 26.85 24.28 -17.15
N ASN A 934 26.90 25.56 -17.54
CA ASN A 934 25.94 26.61 -17.23
C ASN A 934 25.68 27.56 -18.43
N ALA A 935 25.88 27.11 -19.67
CA ALA A 935 25.24 27.77 -20.81
C ALA A 935 23.86 27.09 -21.00
N PRO A 936 22.73 27.81 -20.92
CA PRO A 936 21.41 27.21 -21.05
C PRO A 936 21.31 26.53 -22.42
N GLN A 937 21.04 25.22 -22.42
CA GLN A 937 20.47 24.56 -23.60
C GLN A 937 19.18 25.33 -23.91
N GLN A 938 19.05 25.84 -25.15
CA GLN A 938 17.79 26.39 -25.65
C GLN A 938 16.75 25.27 -25.62
N ARG A 939 16.02 25.19 -24.51
CA ARG A 939 14.92 24.26 -24.32
C ARG A 939 13.76 24.87 -25.05
N GLN A 940 13.43 24.33 -26.23
CA GLN A 940 12.22 24.76 -26.91
C GLN A 940 11.02 24.50 -26.00
N ARG A 941 10.46 25.56 -25.43
CA ARG A 941 9.29 25.51 -24.57
C ARG A 941 8.07 25.61 -25.44
N MET A 942 7.07 24.81 -25.10
CA MET A 942 5.75 24.89 -25.72
C MET A 942 4.68 25.19 -24.67
N ARG A 943 3.72 26.02 -25.02
CA ARG A 943 2.54 26.30 -24.20
C ARG A 943 1.29 26.24 -25.06
N ARG A 944 0.29 25.47 -24.64
CA ARG A 944 -1.03 25.51 -25.26
C ARG A 944 -1.75 26.81 -24.90
N ILE A 945 -2.36 27.46 -25.89
CA ILE A 945 -3.28 28.58 -25.64
C ILE A 945 -4.48 28.02 -24.88
N THR A 946 -4.76 28.61 -23.72
CA THR A 946 -5.78 28.14 -22.78
C THR A 946 -7.19 28.40 -23.30
N ASN A 947 -8.18 27.66 -22.79
CA ASN A 947 -9.58 27.87 -23.20
C ASN A 947 -10.07 29.29 -22.88
N ASP A 948 -9.61 29.90 -21.79
CA ASP A 948 -9.94 31.29 -21.47
C ASP A 948 -9.32 32.29 -22.46
N GLU A 949 -8.10 32.05 -22.95
CA GLU A 949 -7.51 32.87 -24.02
C GLU A 949 -8.28 32.68 -25.34
N LEU A 950 -8.74 31.47 -25.66
CA LEU A 950 -9.54 31.20 -26.86
C LEU A 950 -10.93 31.86 -26.85
N LYS A 951 -11.54 32.07 -25.67
CA LYS A 951 -12.83 32.79 -25.53
C LYS A 951 -12.78 34.23 -26.04
N HIS A 952 -11.60 34.82 -26.13
CA HIS A 952 -11.40 36.18 -26.63
C HIS A 952 -11.23 36.24 -28.16
N ALA A 953 -11.38 35.11 -28.87
CA ALA A 953 -11.39 35.10 -30.32
C ALA A 953 -12.52 35.97 -30.87
N ALA A 954 -12.20 36.87 -31.79
CA ALA A 954 -13.16 37.74 -32.44
C ALA A 954 -13.15 37.56 -33.95
N LEU A 955 -14.34 37.52 -34.57
CA LEU A 955 -14.46 37.43 -36.02
C LEU A 955 -14.00 38.75 -36.67
N VAL A 956 -13.10 38.66 -37.64
CA VAL A 956 -12.54 39.80 -38.36
C VAL A 956 -13.33 40.09 -39.64
N THR A 957 -13.85 39.05 -40.29
CA THR A 957 -14.59 39.13 -41.54
C THR A 957 -16.09 39.26 -41.29
N ASN A 958 -16.75 40.21 -41.93
CA ASN A 958 -18.19 40.45 -41.77
C ASN A 958 -18.96 39.97 -43.02
N HIS A 959 -19.03 38.66 -43.22
CA HIS A 959 -19.83 38.06 -44.30
C HIS A 959 -21.24 37.74 -43.77
N PRO A 960 -22.31 37.97 -44.56
CA PRO A 960 -23.66 37.60 -44.16
C PRO A 960 -23.76 36.07 -43.97
N SER A 961 -24.34 35.65 -42.85
CA SER A 961 -24.55 34.22 -42.52
C SER A 961 -25.75 34.07 -41.58
N ASP A 962 -26.61 33.08 -41.84
CA ASP A 962 -27.79 32.79 -41.01
C ASP A 962 -27.43 32.12 -39.67
N LEU A 963 -26.18 31.67 -39.53
CA LEU A 963 -25.69 30.98 -38.34
C LEU A 963 -24.35 31.56 -37.88
N PRO A 964 -23.99 31.44 -36.59
CA PRO A 964 -22.72 31.96 -36.07
C PRO A 964 -21.52 31.46 -36.84
N THR A 965 -20.69 32.38 -37.34
CA THR A 965 -19.53 32.06 -38.18
C THR A 965 -18.28 31.69 -37.35
N LEU A 966 -18.24 32.11 -36.09
CA LEU A 966 -17.22 31.78 -35.10
C LEU A 966 -17.90 31.21 -33.85
N LEU A 967 -17.47 30.04 -33.40
CA LEU A 967 -17.88 29.43 -32.14
C LEU A 967 -16.63 28.96 -31.39
N VAL A 968 -16.56 29.21 -30.08
CA VAL A 968 -15.50 28.68 -29.23
C VAL A 968 -16.04 27.45 -28.50
N ALA A 969 -15.37 26.32 -28.63
CA ALA A 969 -15.76 25.09 -27.95
C ALA A 969 -15.61 25.29 -26.42
N GLY A 970 -16.60 24.83 -25.64
CA GLY A 970 -16.59 24.91 -24.17
C GLY A 970 -15.51 24.01 -23.54
N ASP A 971 -15.92 23.00 -22.79
CA ASP A 971 -15.01 22.17 -21.98
C ASP A 971 -13.99 21.35 -22.80
N SER A 972 -14.25 21.14 -24.10
CA SER A 972 -13.39 20.40 -25.02
C SER A 972 -12.23 21.22 -25.61
N GLY A 973 -12.29 22.56 -25.56
CA GLY A 973 -11.28 23.50 -26.05
C GLY A 973 -11.10 23.53 -27.58
N GLY A 974 -11.01 24.73 -28.16
CA GLY A 974 -10.78 24.93 -29.60
C GLY A 974 -11.71 25.98 -30.23
N ILE A 975 -11.52 26.26 -31.52
CA ILE A 975 -12.30 27.26 -32.27
C ILE A 975 -12.92 26.63 -33.51
N PHE A 976 -14.22 26.80 -33.69
CA PHE A 976 -14.93 26.48 -34.92
C PHE A 976 -15.10 27.73 -35.79
N LEU A 977 -14.69 27.62 -37.05
CA LEU A 977 -15.00 28.60 -38.09
C LEU A 977 -15.91 27.96 -39.14
N ARG A 978 -16.97 28.67 -39.53
CA ARG A 978 -17.84 28.26 -40.63
C ARG A 978 -17.42 28.94 -41.92
N PRO A 979 -17.17 28.21 -43.02
CA PRO A 979 -16.80 28.83 -44.28
C PRO A 979 -17.95 29.67 -44.86
N ASN A 980 -17.61 30.63 -45.73
CA ASN A 980 -18.58 31.46 -46.42
C ASN A 980 -18.24 31.55 -47.92
N THR A 981 -19.26 31.65 -48.78
CA THR A 981 -19.08 31.76 -50.24
C THR A 981 -18.56 33.13 -50.68
N HIS A 982 -18.72 34.16 -49.85
CA HIS A 982 -18.28 35.53 -50.16
C HIS A 982 -16.76 35.74 -50.02
N GLY A 983 -16.03 34.78 -49.43
CA GLY A 983 -14.58 34.86 -49.29
C GLY A 983 -14.06 34.15 -48.04
N PRO A 984 -12.76 34.33 -47.71
CA PRO A 984 -12.18 33.75 -46.51
C PRO A 984 -12.88 34.26 -45.26
N VAL A 985 -13.03 33.37 -44.29
CA VAL A 985 -13.55 33.65 -42.95
C VAL A 985 -12.39 33.63 -41.99
N VAL A 986 -12.23 34.71 -41.23
CA VAL A 986 -11.04 34.92 -40.40
C VAL A 986 -11.44 35.32 -38.99
N ALA A 987 -10.87 34.67 -37.99
CA ALA A 987 -10.91 35.08 -36.59
C ALA A 987 -9.53 35.51 -36.09
N ALA A 988 -9.51 36.45 -35.16
CA ALA A 988 -8.31 36.98 -34.53
C ALA A 988 -8.31 36.66 -33.03
N LEU A 989 -7.18 36.16 -32.55
CA LEU A 989 -6.81 36.12 -31.14
C LEU A 989 -5.87 37.30 -30.89
N ASN A 990 -6.45 38.42 -30.44
CA ASN A 990 -5.74 39.68 -30.25
C ASN A 990 -4.71 39.55 -29.12
N SER A 991 -3.48 39.98 -29.37
CA SER A 991 -2.38 39.90 -28.40
C SER A 991 -2.26 38.51 -27.76
N ALA A 992 -2.27 37.46 -28.57
CA ALA A 992 -2.17 36.06 -28.11
C ALA A 992 -0.82 35.41 -28.45
N PHE A 993 0.06 36.12 -29.17
CA PHE A 993 1.40 35.69 -29.50
C PHE A 993 2.42 36.56 -28.75
N PRO A 994 3.01 36.06 -27.64
CA PRO A 994 3.91 36.86 -26.81
C PRO A 994 5.18 37.27 -27.52
N ALA A 995 5.78 38.38 -27.06
CA ALA A 995 7.05 38.91 -27.55
C ALA A 995 8.28 37.99 -27.28
N PHE A 996 8.11 36.77 -26.80
CA PHE A 996 9.17 35.77 -26.73
C PHE A 996 8.88 34.56 -27.62
N ALA A 997 7.65 34.43 -28.14
CA ALA A 997 7.25 33.32 -28.97
C ALA A 997 7.95 33.36 -30.33
N ARG A 998 8.38 32.20 -30.82
CA ARG A 998 9.03 32.03 -32.13
C ARG A 998 8.09 31.48 -33.18
N SER A 999 7.16 30.61 -32.79
CA SER A 999 6.16 30.06 -33.69
C SER A 999 4.89 29.68 -32.97
N VAL A 1000 3.80 29.54 -33.73
CA VAL A 1000 2.57 28.93 -33.26
C VAL A 1000 2.22 27.78 -34.19
N VAL A 1001 1.88 26.64 -33.60
CA VAL A 1001 1.44 25.42 -34.28
C VAL A 1001 -0.03 25.19 -33.96
N ALA A 1002 -0.86 24.88 -34.94
CA ALA A 1002 -2.25 24.56 -34.74
C ALA A 1002 -2.67 23.27 -35.44
N THR A 1003 -3.40 22.42 -34.74
CA THR A 1003 -4.00 21.20 -35.31
C THR A 1003 -5.43 21.50 -35.75
N VAL A 1004 -5.74 21.24 -37.01
CA VAL A 1004 -7.04 21.52 -37.63
C VAL A 1004 -7.70 20.28 -38.23
N GLU A 1005 -9.01 20.33 -38.38
CA GLU A 1005 -9.80 19.29 -39.06
C GLU A 1005 -11.09 19.87 -39.67
N ILE A 1006 -11.68 19.11 -40.60
CA ILE A 1006 -13.05 19.32 -41.07
C ILE A 1006 -13.99 18.48 -40.18
N ALA A 1007 -14.73 19.14 -39.30
CA ALA A 1007 -15.56 18.50 -38.27
C ALA A 1007 -17.01 18.26 -38.73
N HIS A 1008 -17.19 17.78 -39.98
CA HIS A 1008 -18.49 17.38 -40.51
C HIS A 1008 -18.32 16.34 -41.64
N GLU A 1009 -18.99 15.20 -41.53
CA GLU A 1009 -18.81 14.03 -42.41
C GLU A 1009 -19.12 14.31 -43.88
N GLU A 1010 -20.15 15.12 -44.17
CA GLU A 1010 -20.56 15.45 -45.54
C GLU A 1010 -19.92 16.75 -46.10
N ALA A 1011 -18.97 17.35 -45.38
CA ALA A 1011 -18.40 18.62 -45.80
C ALA A 1011 -17.46 18.50 -47.00
N SER A 1012 -17.48 19.52 -47.87
CA SER A 1012 -16.49 19.68 -48.95
C SER A 1012 -15.11 20.06 -48.38
N PRO A 1013 -14.01 19.84 -49.14
CA PRO A 1013 -12.67 20.25 -48.72
C PRO A 1013 -12.58 21.74 -48.32
N PHE A 1014 -11.74 22.05 -47.33
CA PHE A 1014 -11.44 23.43 -46.91
C PHE A 1014 -9.96 23.73 -47.05
N GLU A 1015 -9.63 25.01 -47.21
CA GLU A 1015 -8.27 25.50 -47.04
C GLU A 1015 -8.16 26.24 -45.71
N PHE A 1016 -7.16 25.87 -44.90
CA PHE A 1016 -6.85 26.48 -43.61
C PHE A 1016 -5.58 27.31 -43.73
N ALA A 1017 -5.49 28.42 -43.01
CA ALA A 1017 -4.26 29.20 -42.91
C ALA A 1017 -4.15 29.95 -41.58
N MET A 1018 -2.92 30.25 -41.16
CA MET A 1018 -2.59 31.09 -40.01
C MET A 1018 -1.73 32.28 -40.43
N ALA A 1019 -1.96 33.44 -39.82
CA ALA A 1019 -1.07 34.60 -39.96
C ALA A 1019 -0.76 35.24 -38.61
N LEU A 1020 0.39 35.90 -38.53
CA LEU A 1020 0.74 36.79 -37.41
C LEU A 1020 0.72 38.24 -37.91
N GLY A 1021 0.06 39.13 -37.17
CA GLY A 1021 0.00 40.55 -37.49
C GLY A 1021 0.13 41.43 -36.24
N LYS A 1022 0.39 42.73 -36.43
CA LYS A 1022 0.46 43.68 -35.33
C LYS A 1022 -0.96 43.97 -34.80
N PRO A 1023 -1.17 44.16 -33.48
CA PRO A 1023 -2.50 44.37 -32.92
C PRO A 1023 -3.26 45.58 -33.48
N GLU A 1024 -2.54 46.61 -33.90
CA GLU A 1024 -3.09 47.89 -34.41
C GLU A 1024 -3.51 47.80 -35.89
N GLU A 1025 -3.06 46.77 -36.62
CA GLU A 1025 -3.20 46.65 -38.09
C GLU A 1025 -4.15 45.52 -38.45
N LYS A 1026 -5.21 45.81 -39.23
CA LYS A 1026 -6.11 44.77 -39.75
C LYS A 1026 -5.56 44.23 -41.07
N LEU A 1027 -5.34 42.91 -41.13
CA LEU A 1027 -4.88 42.22 -42.33
C LEU A 1027 -5.96 42.18 -43.42
N SER A 1028 -5.58 42.42 -44.67
CA SER A 1028 -6.47 42.32 -45.84
C SER A 1028 -6.32 40.94 -46.51
N TRP A 1029 -7.40 40.17 -46.53
CA TRP A 1029 -7.44 38.78 -47.02
C TRP A 1029 -7.99 38.65 -48.46
N LYS A 1030 -7.82 39.69 -49.30
CA LYS A 1030 -8.38 39.73 -50.66
C LYS A 1030 -7.57 38.97 -51.72
N GLY A 1031 -6.32 38.59 -51.43
CA GLY A 1031 -5.43 37.82 -52.32
C GLY A 1031 -5.02 36.47 -51.72
N ASP A 1032 -4.11 35.76 -52.38
CA ASP A 1032 -3.64 34.44 -51.92
C ASP A 1032 -2.80 34.48 -50.64
N ALA A 1033 -2.21 35.61 -50.31
CA ALA A 1033 -1.59 35.88 -49.01
C ALA A 1033 -2.18 37.17 -48.39
N PRO A 1034 -2.35 37.23 -47.06
CA PRO A 1034 -2.86 38.41 -46.39
C PRO A 1034 -1.87 39.58 -46.46
N THR A 1035 -2.32 40.73 -46.96
CA THR A 1035 -1.49 41.94 -47.02
C THR A 1035 -1.31 42.53 -45.62
N GLY A 1036 -0.06 42.77 -45.23
CA GLY A 1036 0.32 43.31 -43.91
C GLY A 1036 0.70 42.26 -42.86
N ALA A 1037 0.68 40.96 -43.20
CA ALA A 1037 1.08 39.91 -42.26
C ALA A 1037 2.60 39.91 -42.05
N LEU A 1038 3.03 39.71 -40.79
CA LEU A 1038 4.44 39.52 -40.43
C LEU A 1038 4.92 38.10 -40.75
N ALA A 1039 4.02 37.12 -40.65
CA ALA A 1039 4.27 35.74 -41.03
C ALA A 1039 2.95 35.09 -41.46
N PHE A 1040 3.01 34.16 -42.41
CA PHE A 1040 1.85 33.45 -42.95
C PHE A 1040 2.21 31.99 -43.17
N SER A 1041 1.33 31.05 -42.80
CA SER A 1041 1.57 29.61 -42.94
C SER A 1041 1.43 29.10 -44.38
N GLY A 1042 0.83 29.90 -45.27
CA GLY A 1042 0.25 29.38 -46.51
C GLY A 1042 -1.13 28.76 -46.29
N TRP A 1043 -1.87 28.53 -47.38
CA TRP A 1043 -3.14 27.81 -47.38
C TRP A 1043 -2.90 26.30 -47.48
N THR A 1044 -3.37 25.54 -46.51
CA THR A 1044 -3.30 24.08 -46.48
C THR A 1044 -4.67 23.50 -46.75
N ARG A 1045 -4.79 22.73 -47.85
CA ARG A 1045 -6.05 22.10 -48.24
C ARG A 1045 -6.26 20.79 -47.48
N VAL A 1046 -7.30 20.74 -46.67
CA VAL A 1046 -7.78 19.51 -46.00
C VAL A 1046 -8.93 18.96 -46.81
N SER A 1047 -8.79 17.74 -47.33
CA SER A 1047 -9.77 17.16 -48.27
C SER A 1047 -10.65 16.08 -47.66
N ARG A 1048 -10.24 15.46 -46.55
CA ARG A 1048 -11.02 14.42 -45.87
C ARG A 1048 -11.58 14.94 -44.53
N PRO A 1049 -12.88 14.75 -44.27
CA PRO A 1049 -13.46 14.97 -42.94
C PRO A 1049 -12.68 14.24 -41.85
N PHE A 1050 -12.55 14.88 -40.68
CA PHE A 1050 -11.86 14.37 -39.49
C PHE A 1050 -10.36 14.06 -39.65
N GLU A 1051 -9.76 14.40 -40.79
CA GLU A 1051 -8.31 14.33 -40.98
C GLU A 1051 -7.63 15.47 -40.20
N LEU A 1052 -6.74 15.08 -39.27
CA LEU A 1052 -5.95 16.03 -38.48
C LEU A 1052 -4.76 16.52 -39.31
N GLN A 1053 -4.62 17.83 -39.42
CA GLN A 1053 -3.51 18.48 -40.12
C GLN A 1053 -2.90 19.57 -39.24
N ASP A 1054 -1.58 19.65 -39.19
CA ASP A 1054 -0.88 20.67 -38.41
C ASP A 1054 -0.44 21.83 -39.31
N LEU A 1055 -0.80 23.06 -38.92
CA LEU A 1055 -0.30 24.29 -39.50
C LEU A 1055 0.73 24.93 -38.57
N LYS A 1056 1.81 25.45 -39.11
CA LYS A 1056 2.81 26.21 -38.35
C LYS A 1056 3.06 27.56 -39.01
N VAL A 1057 3.07 28.62 -38.21
CA VAL A 1057 3.58 29.93 -38.63
C VAL A 1057 4.68 30.37 -37.67
N SER A 1058 5.82 30.77 -38.23
CA SER A 1058 7.02 31.15 -37.46
C SER A 1058 7.47 32.55 -37.85
N ILE A 1059 8.01 33.29 -36.87
CA ILE A 1059 8.57 34.63 -37.07
C ILE A 1059 10.10 34.58 -36.93
N ARG A 1060 10.80 35.19 -37.89
CA ARG A 1060 12.28 35.19 -37.92
C ARG A 1060 12.89 36.12 -36.86
N GLU A 1061 12.31 37.31 -36.67
CA GLU A 1061 12.77 38.32 -35.71
C GLU A 1061 11.71 38.57 -34.64
N ILE A 1062 12.09 38.52 -33.36
CA ILE A 1062 11.15 38.73 -32.26
C ILE A 1062 10.65 40.17 -32.28
N ASP A 1063 9.34 40.36 -32.40
CA ASP A 1063 8.71 41.66 -32.16
C ASP A 1063 8.61 41.91 -30.65
N ARG A 1064 8.97 43.11 -30.19
CA ARG A 1064 8.90 43.48 -28.77
C ARG A 1064 7.46 43.61 -28.27
N LYS A 1065 6.48 43.73 -29.17
CA LYS A 1065 5.06 43.77 -28.85
C LYS A 1065 4.43 42.39 -29.05
N TRP A 1066 3.38 42.11 -28.29
CA TRP A 1066 2.57 40.91 -28.52
C TRP A 1066 1.85 41.03 -29.86
N LEU A 1067 1.82 39.95 -30.63
CA LEU A 1067 1.20 39.89 -31.94
C LEU A 1067 -0.19 39.25 -31.85
N THR A 1068 -1.00 39.54 -32.86
CA THR A 1068 -2.32 38.94 -33.06
C THR A 1068 -2.16 37.69 -33.93
N ILE A 1069 -2.78 36.58 -33.49
CA ILE A 1069 -2.85 35.34 -34.25
C ILE A 1069 -4.16 35.36 -35.05
N TYR A 1070 -4.06 35.29 -36.37
CA TYR A 1070 -5.21 35.17 -37.27
C TYR A 1070 -5.38 33.72 -37.71
N LEU A 1071 -6.58 33.19 -37.56
CA LEU A 1071 -7.01 31.86 -38.00
C LEU A 1071 -7.97 32.04 -39.16
N ALA A 1072 -7.65 31.48 -40.32
CA ALA A 1072 -8.39 31.71 -41.56
C ALA A 1072 -8.80 30.39 -42.21
N ILE A 1073 -10.00 30.39 -42.78
CA ILE A 1073 -10.50 29.30 -43.63
C ILE A 1073 -11.09 29.86 -44.91
N ARG A 1074 -11.02 29.11 -46.01
CA ARG A 1074 -11.76 29.42 -47.26
C ARG A 1074 -12.21 28.16 -47.99
N LEU A 1075 -13.22 28.32 -48.84
CA LEU A 1075 -13.72 27.25 -49.71
C LEU A 1075 -12.92 27.24 -51.02
N PRO A 1076 -12.31 26.11 -51.40
CA PRO A 1076 -11.82 25.90 -52.75
C PRO A 1076 -12.96 26.06 -53.78
N ARG A 1077 -12.63 26.51 -55.00
CA ARG A 1077 -13.61 26.64 -56.09
C ARG A 1077 -14.35 25.31 -56.32
N GLY A 1078 -15.68 25.35 -56.36
CA GLY A 1078 -16.55 24.19 -56.54
C GLY A 1078 -17.01 23.48 -55.26
N SER A 1079 -16.58 23.93 -54.07
CA SER A 1079 -16.99 23.36 -52.78
C SER A 1079 -18.41 23.77 -52.39
N LYS A 1080 -19.16 22.85 -51.75
CA LYS A 1080 -20.49 23.16 -51.19
C LYS A 1080 -20.36 24.00 -49.92
N SER A 1081 -21.26 24.95 -49.72
CA SER A 1081 -21.19 25.90 -48.62
C SER A 1081 -21.73 25.38 -47.28
N MET A 1082 -22.64 24.39 -47.26
CA MET A 1082 -23.25 23.83 -46.05
C MET A 1082 -23.57 22.33 -46.18
N PRO A 1083 -23.61 21.56 -45.07
CA PRO A 1083 -23.10 21.89 -43.73
C PRO A 1083 -21.59 21.68 -43.59
N SER A 1084 -20.91 22.60 -42.90
CA SER A 1084 -19.44 22.69 -42.86
C SER A 1084 -18.96 23.39 -41.58
N ASN A 1085 -18.17 22.71 -40.74
CA ASN A 1085 -17.50 23.33 -39.59
C ASN A 1085 -16.01 22.99 -39.64
N ALA A 1086 -15.16 24.01 -39.72
CA ALA A 1086 -13.71 23.87 -39.66
C ALA A 1086 -13.29 24.01 -38.20
N PHE A 1087 -12.59 23.02 -37.64
CA PHE A 1087 -12.25 23.00 -36.23
C PHE A 1087 -10.75 23.16 -36.00
N TRP A 1088 -10.39 24.14 -35.18
CA TRP A 1088 -9.04 24.41 -34.69
C TRP A 1088 -8.92 23.80 -33.28
N ARG A 1089 -8.42 22.56 -33.22
CA ARG A 1089 -8.46 21.69 -32.03
C ARG A 1089 -7.40 22.06 -31.00
N LYS A 1090 -6.20 22.43 -31.44
CA LYS A 1090 -5.06 22.77 -30.57
C LYS A 1090 -4.31 23.96 -31.16
N LEU A 1091 -3.88 24.89 -30.31
CA LEU A 1091 -2.94 25.96 -30.66
C LEU A 1091 -1.81 25.96 -29.62
N LEU A 1092 -0.56 25.83 -30.08
CA LEU A 1092 0.65 25.72 -29.27
C LEU A 1092 1.61 26.85 -29.64
N LEU A 1093 1.97 27.69 -28.67
CA LEU A 1093 3.07 28.65 -28.79
C LEU A 1093 4.39 27.93 -28.52
N VAL A 1094 5.40 28.19 -29.34
CA VAL A 1094 6.72 27.57 -29.25
C VAL A 1094 7.80 28.64 -29.23
N TRP A 1095 8.76 28.54 -28.31
CA TRP A 1095 9.92 29.44 -28.19
C TRP A 1095 11.13 28.75 -27.59
N ASP A 1096 12.29 29.41 -27.67
CA ASP A 1096 13.60 28.85 -27.28
C ASP A 1096 13.89 28.87 -25.78
#